data_AF-B6G0U5-F1
#
_entry.id   AF-B6G0U5-F1
#
_cell.length_a   1.000
_cell.length_b   1.000
_cell.length_c   1.000
_cell.angle_alpha   90.00
_cell.angle_beta   90.00
_cell.angle_gamma   90.00
#
_symmetry.space_group_name_H-M   'P 1'
#
loop_
_entity.id
_entity.type
_entity.pdbx_description
1 polymer ?
#
loop_
_entity_poly.entity_id
_entity_poly.type
_entity_poly.pdbx_seq_one_letter_code
_entity_poly.pdbx_strand_id
1 'polypeptide(L)'
;MNKGIAAVAIAAILLSISNFSSGAESFKYKAKKKSNGTEVVKIASKRHHSHTKFIGRNRYETSSKILESSGNKDTLILVNASKEMSDGLSAAALSGKLKADIVPINPDNIDNTTEKTIKKAKNIILIGGDSAIPKNFEKRLSGKKITRIGGRDRVETSKEIAKYIGNYKKAYIVNGYTGQADAMSIAPVSARDVSPIILTKPNSESIDSVKNVEYSIIGGKDVVSNSIQESTNSDRIGGKNRYETNRMVLDKFYKDRKSISFCNGETLVDALSGSYFAKDEGIVLVNRTENLNLLENINTTQLGGLPMDIRFVVASSSGVTISEVNTSKDNKTPTKKEDTKPNKKDDKDKNIEKNEQREEEKKENPDKNKGQNISNTLMIGEDFNSELRMLKGFPKANKVVFNKGIPKDIDKINHVKLDENKSGEVVAYIKDNTVYISSNKTIYANPESDYFMNNFENIKEVDISNLDTSKVVNMKYAFNGCSSLKKINTDKLDTSNVENMSSIFANCTSLESVDLSKLNTKNVTDMSDMFFKCSNLKSIDLSNFDTSNVENMSYMFGDCNGLTKINLNDLNTKKVTNMMAMFTNCKNLNEIDLIDLDTDNVENTSYMFSGCLNLTKLDLSNFNTSNVTNMSYMFASCESLRDVNLENLETKNVNDMNGMFYVCRNLNATLNIDGEVSSYAGMLDHCAVEDGSKLVLNYTNNSKPTVEKMLETKSDSANVFLGNLIKSSENQQTEKTTENNKVVE
;
A
#
# COMPACT_ATOMS: atom_id res chain seq x y z
N MET A 1 54.18 -9.09 13.03
CA MET A 1 53.26 -8.16 13.73
C MET A 1 53.12 -8.58 15.18
N ASN A 2 53.02 -7.65 16.12
CA ASN A 2 52.85 -7.96 17.54
C ASN A 2 51.44 -8.55 17.78
N LYS A 3 51.29 -9.60 18.61
CA LYS A 3 50.02 -10.34 18.75
C LYS A 3 48.85 -9.43 19.21
N GLY A 4 49.13 -8.41 20.02
CA GLY A 4 48.13 -7.41 20.43
C GLY A 4 47.65 -6.50 19.28
N ILE A 5 48.50 -6.18 18.30
CA ILE A 5 48.12 -5.36 17.13
C ILE A 5 47.14 -6.13 16.25
N ALA A 6 47.37 -7.44 16.07
CA ALA A 6 46.42 -8.31 15.39
C ALA A 6 45.10 -8.39 16.16
N ALA A 7 45.13 -8.58 17.47
CA ALA A 7 43.91 -8.66 18.29
C ALA A 7 43.07 -7.37 18.27
N VAL A 8 43.68 -6.19 18.36
CA VAL A 8 42.94 -4.91 18.31
C VAL A 8 42.43 -4.61 16.90
N ALA A 9 43.20 -4.91 15.86
CA ALA A 9 42.73 -4.80 14.48
C ALA A 9 41.58 -5.77 14.19
N ILE A 10 41.68 -7.03 14.63
CA ILE A 10 40.63 -8.04 14.50
C ILE A 10 39.39 -7.65 15.32
N ALA A 11 39.54 -7.11 16.53
CA ALA A 11 38.40 -6.61 17.31
C ALA A 11 37.70 -5.42 16.63
N ALA A 12 38.46 -4.47 16.07
CA ALA A 12 37.89 -3.36 15.30
C ALA A 12 37.22 -3.82 14.00
N ILE A 13 37.77 -4.84 13.34
CA ILE A 13 37.18 -5.50 12.15
C ILE A 13 35.92 -6.29 12.52
N LEU A 14 35.89 -6.99 13.65
CA LEU A 14 34.70 -7.71 14.12
C LEU A 14 33.59 -6.75 14.55
N LEU A 15 33.93 -5.64 15.22
CA LEU A 15 32.99 -4.58 15.59
C LEU A 15 32.45 -3.81 14.37
N SER A 16 33.22 -3.69 13.28
CA SER A 16 32.71 -3.13 12.03
C SER A 16 31.86 -4.13 11.24
N ILE A 17 32.29 -5.40 11.12
CA ILE A 17 31.51 -6.45 10.46
C ILE A 17 30.17 -6.69 11.17
N SER A 18 30.11 -6.63 12.51
CA SER A 18 28.87 -6.84 13.27
C SER A 18 27.79 -5.76 13.08
N ASN A 19 28.05 -4.71 12.30
CA ASN A 19 27.10 -3.64 12.01
C ASN A 19 26.79 -3.48 10.50
N PHE A 20 27.22 -4.40 9.63
CA PHE A 20 27.01 -4.33 8.18
C PHE A 20 26.41 -5.64 7.62
N SER A 21 25.36 -5.53 6.80
CA SER A 21 24.92 -6.61 5.92
C SER A 21 25.77 -6.63 4.65
N SER A 22 26.49 -7.72 4.43
CA SER A 22 27.04 -8.19 3.13
C SER A 22 27.38 -7.12 2.07
N GLY A 23 28.46 -6.36 2.31
CA GLY A 23 29.01 -5.38 1.36
C GLY A 23 30.48 -5.10 1.66
N ALA A 24 31.36 -6.08 1.42
CA ALA A 24 32.76 -6.02 1.86
C ALA A 24 33.63 -5.13 0.95
N GLU A 25 33.66 -3.83 1.22
CA GLU A 25 34.68 -2.92 0.67
C GLU A 25 35.89 -2.74 1.61
N SER A 26 37.07 -2.57 1.03
CA SER A 26 38.34 -2.53 1.75
C SER A 26 38.53 -1.26 2.61
N PHE A 27 38.74 -1.43 3.92
CA PHE A 27 39.18 -0.35 4.82
C PHE A 27 40.68 -0.04 4.62
N LYS A 28 41.03 1.22 4.35
CA LYS A 28 42.43 1.69 4.35
C LYS A 28 42.79 2.26 5.72
N TYR A 29 43.78 1.66 6.37
CA TYR A 29 44.35 2.15 7.63
C TYR A 29 45.76 2.74 7.43
N LYS A 30 46.10 3.78 8.21
CA LYS A 30 47.48 4.22 8.42
C LYS A 30 47.75 4.24 9.92
N ALA A 31 48.66 3.38 10.38
CA ALA A 31 49.23 3.45 11.72
C ALA A 31 50.45 4.38 11.70
N LYS A 32 50.59 5.26 12.70
CA LYS A 32 51.81 6.04 12.91
C LYS A 32 52.18 6.00 14.39
N LYS A 33 53.41 5.57 14.68
CA LYS A 33 53.95 5.49 16.03
C LYS A 33 54.45 6.87 16.47
N LYS A 34 53.99 7.35 17.63
CA LYS A 34 54.53 8.57 18.25
C LYS A 34 55.74 8.22 19.13
N SER A 35 56.60 9.21 19.37
CA SER A 35 57.84 9.09 20.16
C SER A 35 57.62 8.70 21.63
N ASN A 36 56.41 8.89 22.16
CA ASN A 36 56.00 8.50 23.52
C ASN A 36 55.43 7.06 23.61
N GLY A 37 55.53 6.25 22.55
CA GLY A 37 55.02 4.87 22.53
C GLY A 37 53.55 4.73 22.15
N THR A 38 52.78 5.82 22.05
CA THR A 38 51.37 5.76 21.61
C THR A 38 51.28 5.48 20.10
N GLU A 39 50.56 4.43 19.71
CA GLU A 39 50.24 4.14 18.30
C GLU A 39 48.83 4.64 17.98
N VAL A 40 48.71 5.58 17.03
CA VAL A 40 47.43 6.15 16.61
C VAL A 40 46.98 5.48 15.31
N VAL A 41 45.83 4.81 15.34
CA VAL A 41 45.16 4.26 14.16
C VAL A 41 44.09 5.26 13.69
N LYS A 42 44.32 5.93 12.56
CA LYS A 42 43.26 6.70 11.89
C LYS A 42 42.44 5.78 10.99
N ILE A 43 41.19 5.55 11.38
CA ILE A 43 40.15 4.98 10.52
C ILE A 43 39.47 6.16 9.80
N ALA A 44 39.49 6.16 8.47
CA ALA A 44 38.72 7.12 7.68
C ALA A 44 37.33 6.52 7.40
N SER A 45 36.27 7.10 7.95
CA SER A 45 34.90 6.77 7.53
C SER A 45 34.63 7.33 6.13
N LYS A 46 33.79 6.65 5.35
CA LYS A 46 33.27 7.19 4.08
C LYS A 46 32.39 8.43 4.35
N ARG A 47 32.13 9.20 3.28
CA ARG A 47 31.42 10.49 3.32
C ARG A 47 30.06 10.37 4.03
N HIS A 48 29.73 11.39 4.83
CA HIS A 48 28.36 11.61 5.28
C HIS A 48 27.48 11.93 4.08
N HIS A 49 26.34 11.27 3.98
CA HIS A 49 25.27 11.64 3.06
C HIS A 49 24.05 12.06 3.88
N SER A 50 23.39 13.14 3.46
CA SER A 50 22.22 13.68 4.14
C SER A 50 20.96 12.93 3.72
N HIS A 51 20.06 12.69 4.67
CA HIS A 51 18.73 12.14 4.40
C HIS A 51 17.66 13.12 4.87
N THR A 52 16.83 13.60 3.94
CA THR A 52 15.72 14.53 4.17
C THR A 52 14.40 13.78 4.00
N LYS A 53 13.38 14.09 4.82
CA LYS A 53 12.04 13.49 4.75
C LYS A 53 10.97 14.57 4.57
N PHE A 54 10.19 14.50 3.48
CA PHE A 54 8.92 15.20 3.30
C PHE A 54 7.78 14.18 3.33
N ILE A 55 7.39 13.81 4.55
CA ILE A 55 6.30 12.85 4.83
C ILE A 55 5.25 13.60 5.63
N GLY A 56 4.00 13.58 5.20
CA GLY A 56 2.83 13.95 6.01
C GLY A 56 1.87 12.77 6.14
N ARG A 57 0.87 12.91 7.01
CA ARG A 57 -0.14 11.85 7.31
C ARG A 57 -0.89 11.36 6.07
N ASN A 58 -0.91 12.18 5.02
CA ASN A 58 -1.49 11.86 3.74
C ASN A 58 -0.78 12.65 2.62
N ARG A 59 -1.12 12.32 1.38
CA ARG A 59 -0.63 12.96 0.13
C ARG A 59 -0.72 14.51 0.12
N TYR A 60 -1.71 15.07 0.83
CA TYR A 60 -1.96 16.51 0.87
C TYR A 60 -0.99 17.25 1.79
N GLU A 61 -0.74 16.67 2.98
CA GLU A 61 0.28 17.17 3.90
C GLU A 61 1.70 16.94 3.35
N THR A 62 1.95 15.80 2.69
CA THR A 62 3.21 15.56 1.96
C THR A 62 3.45 16.63 0.90
N SER A 63 2.46 16.91 0.02
CA SER A 63 2.57 17.96 -1.00
C SER A 63 2.80 19.34 -0.37
N SER A 64 2.14 19.65 0.75
CA SER A 64 2.37 20.91 1.47
C SER A 64 3.78 21.01 2.06
N LYS A 65 4.36 19.92 2.57
CA LYS A 65 5.76 19.87 3.05
C LYS A 65 6.76 20.03 1.90
N ILE A 66 6.50 19.44 0.74
CA ILE A 66 7.28 19.65 -0.50
C ILE A 66 7.22 21.13 -0.89
N LEU A 67 6.02 21.71 -1.04
CA LEU A 67 5.81 23.13 -1.36
C LEU A 67 6.40 24.09 -0.32
N GLU A 68 6.52 23.70 0.96
CA GLU A 68 7.22 24.55 1.93
C GLU A 68 8.73 24.64 1.65
N SER A 69 9.31 23.61 1.03
CA SER A 69 10.72 23.53 0.61
C SER A 69 11.00 24.01 -0.84
N SER A 70 10.02 23.98 -1.74
CA SER A 70 10.16 24.34 -3.16
C SER A 70 9.15 25.39 -3.66
N GLY A 71 9.22 25.67 -4.96
CA GLY A 71 8.14 26.32 -5.71
C GLY A 71 7.96 27.83 -5.51
N ASN A 72 7.27 28.43 -6.48
CA ASN A 72 6.68 29.74 -6.37
C ASN A 72 5.35 29.66 -5.61
N LYS A 73 5.34 30.09 -4.35
CA LYS A 73 4.16 30.00 -3.47
C LYS A 73 3.00 30.92 -3.87
N ASP A 74 3.21 31.85 -4.81
CA ASP A 74 2.14 32.70 -5.39
C ASP A 74 1.32 31.98 -6.48
N THR A 75 1.80 30.88 -7.05
CA THR A 75 1.14 30.15 -8.15
C THR A 75 1.11 28.66 -7.83
N LEU A 76 -0.08 28.04 -7.84
CA LEU A 76 -0.23 26.60 -7.62
C LEU A 76 -0.90 25.93 -8.83
N ILE A 77 -0.51 24.69 -9.09
CA ILE A 77 -1.14 23.82 -10.08
C ILE A 77 -1.96 22.77 -9.32
N LEU A 78 -3.28 22.86 -9.37
CA LEU A 78 -4.18 21.94 -8.67
C LEU A 78 -4.60 20.79 -9.60
N VAL A 79 -4.50 19.57 -9.09
CA VAL A 79 -4.82 18.31 -9.80
C VAL A 79 -5.76 17.50 -8.92
N ASN A 80 -6.88 17.00 -9.46
CA ASN A 80 -7.72 16.06 -8.71
C ASN A 80 -6.97 14.74 -8.48
N ALA A 81 -6.95 14.27 -7.23
CA ALA A 81 -6.35 13.03 -6.79
C ALA A 81 -7.31 12.12 -6.00
N SER A 82 -8.64 12.34 -6.09
CA SER A 82 -9.65 11.55 -5.38
C SER A 82 -10.02 10.22 -6.06
N LYS A 83 -9.95 10.13 -7.39
CA LYS A 83 -10.37 8.95 -8.20
C LYS A 83 -9.38 8.67 -9.35
N GLU A 84 -8.13 8.40 -8.99
CA GLU A 84 -6.93 8.45 -9.87
C GLU A 84 -6.51 9.86 -10.32
N MET A 85 -5.24 9.99 -10.71
CA MET A 85 -4.59 11.25 -11.09
C MET A 85 -4.68 11.56 -12.58
N SER A 86 -5.80 11.17 -13.21
CA SER A 86 -5.95 11.02 -14.67
C SER A 86 -5.39 12.20 -15.49
N ASP A 87 -5.83 13.42 -15.18
CA ASP A 87 -5.42 14.66 -15.84
C ASP A 87 -4.05 15.20 -15.37
N GLY A 88 -3.58 14.77 -14.19
CA GLY A 88 -2.34 15.24 -13.58
C GLY A 88 -1.06 14.73 -14.24
N LEU A 89 -1.11 13.57 -14.90
CA LEU A 89 0.06 12.86 -15.43
C LEU A 89 0.93 13.69 -16.40
N SER A 90 0.35 14.70 -17.06
CA SER A 90 1.04 15.58 -18.02
C SER A 90 1.41 16.97 -17.47
N ALA A 91 1.07 17.28 -16.21
CA ALA A 91 1.27 18.61 -15.62
C ALA A 91 2.75 18.95 -15.28
N ALA A 92 3.67 18.01 -15.41
CA ALA A 92 5.07 18.19 -15.00
C ALA A 92 5.83 19.28 -15.80
N ALA A 93 5.69 19.34 -17.12
CA ALA A 93 6.31 20.43 -17.89
C ALA A 93 5.74 21.82 -17.53
N LEU A 94 4.47 21.88 -17.12
CA LEU A 94 3.81 23.11 -16.71
C LEU A 94 4.33 23.60 -15.34
N SER A 95 4.62 22.69 -14.42
CA SER A 95 5.29 23.02 -13.14
C SER A 95 6.65 23.67 -13.37
N GLY A 96 7.43 23.12 -14.31
CA GLY A 96 8.65 23.71 -14.86
C GLY A 96 8.45 25.11 -15.45
N LYS A 97 7.50 25.25 -16.38
CA LYS A 97 7.18 26.52 -17.07
C LYS A 97 6.83 27.64 -16.10
N LEU A 98 6.01 27.34 -15.09
CA LEU A 98 5.48 28.31 -14.12
C LEU A 98 6.35 28.45 -12.86
N LYS A 99 7.35 27.59 -12.69
CA LYS A 99 8.14 27.42 -11.46
C LYS A 99 7.28 27.17 -10.23
N ALA A 100 6.18 26.43 -10.40
CA ALA A 100 5.10 26.25 -9.44
C ALA A 100 4.93 24.76 -9.11
N ASP A 101 4.68 24.40 -7.85
CA ASP A 101 4.50 23.00 -7.47
C ASP A 101 3.07 22.49 -7.79
N ILE A 102 2.97 21.17 -7.95
CA ILE A 102 1.72 20.47 -8.22
C ILE A 102 1.12 20.02 -6.88
N VAL A 103 -0.08 20.51 -6.59
CA VAL A 103 -0.81 20.23 -5.36
C VAL A 103 -1.99 19.31 -5.68
N PRO A 104 -1.99 18.06 -5.18
CA PRO A 104 -3.14 17.18 -5.31
C PRO A 104 -4.29 17.72 -4.45
N ILE A 105 -5.53 17.57 -4.92
CA ILE A 105 -6.74 17.99 -4.20
C ILE A 105 -7.78 16.86 -4.26
N ASN A 106 -8.70 16.85 -3.29
CA ASN A 106 -10.01 16.24 -3.47
C ASN A 106 -11.04 17.40 -3.58
N PRO A 107 -11.67 17.62 -4.74
CA PRO A 107 -12.63 18.71 -4.92
C PRO A 107 -13.85 18.64 -3.99
N ASP A 108 -14.29 17.42 -3.67
CA ASP A 108 -15.48 17.16 -2.86
C ASP A 108 -15.19 17.38 -1.37
N ASN A 109 -13.98 17.02 -0.92
CA ASN A 109 -13.52 17.17 0.46
C ASN A 109 -12.08 17.70 0.52
N ILE A 110 -11.91 19.03 0.62
CA ILE A 110 -10.59 19.67 0.77
C ILE A 110 -10.17 19.57 2.24
N ASP A 111 -9.01 18.99 2.51
CA ASP A 111 -8.42 19.00 3.84
C ASP A 111 -7.93 20.41 4.25
N ASN A 112 -7.91 20.66 5.56
CA ASN A 112 -7.52 21.95 6.12
C ASN A 112 -6.07 22.39 5.77
N THR A 113 -5.17 21.46 5.40
CA THR A 113 -3.78 21.76 5.07
C THR A 113 -3.68 22.23 3.61
N THR A 114 -4.31 21.52 2.68
CA THR A 114 -4.51 21.97 1.30
C THR A 114 -5.24 23.31 1.24
N GLU A 115 -6.29 23.50 2.04
CA GLU A 115 -7.05 24.76 2.02
C GLU A 115 -6.18 25.96 2.49
N LYS A 116 -5.35 25.77 3.53
CA LYS A 116 -4.34 26.77 3.96
C LYS A 116 -3.31 27.04 2.87
N THR A 117 -2.86 26.01 2.15
CA THR A 117 -1.93 26.11 1.02
C THR A 117 -2.54 26.91 -0.12
N ILE A 118 -3.75 26.56 -0.57
CA ILE A 118 -4.53 27.28 -1.59
C ILE A 118 -4.77 28.74 -1.18
N LYS A 119 -5.12 29.01 0.09
CA LYS A 119 -5.38 30.37 0.61
C LYS A 119 -4.18 31.31 0.40
N LYS A 120 -2.94 30.83 0.56
CA LYS A 120 -1.70 31.64 0.36
C LYS A 120 -1.46 32.05 -1.10
N ALA A 121 -1.91 31.27 -2.08
CA ALA A 121 -1.62 31.50 -3.50
C ALA A 121 -2.49 32.59 -4.14
N LYS A 122 -1.95 33.30 -5.13
CA LYS A 122 -2.63 34.38 -5.90
C LYS A 122 -3.18 33.86 -7.22
N ASN A 123 -2.41 33.02 -7.91
CA ASN A 123 -2.77 32.39 -9.17
C ASN A 123 -3.01 30.90 -8.94
N ILE A 124 -4.09 30.37 -9.52
CA ILE A 124 -4.41 28.94 -9.47
C ILE A 124 -4.57 28.44 -10.89
N ILE A 125 -3.82 27.40 -11.24
CA ILE A 125 -4.03 26.64 -12.47
C ILE A 125 -4.80 25.36 -12.12
N LEU A 126 -5.98 25.16 -12.70
CA LEU A 126 -6.76 23.93 -12.54
C LEU A 126 -6.47 23.00 -13.70
N ILE A 127 -6.03 21.77 -13.41
CA ILE A 127 -5.75 20.75 -14.42
C ILE A 127 -6.90 19.76 -14.47
N GLY A 128 -7.51 19.65 -15.64
CA GLY A 128 -8.68 18.82 -15.90
C GLY A 128 -9.97 19.60 -16.16
N GLY A 129 -10.91 18.95 -16.83
CA GLY A 129 -12.23 19.51 -17.18
C GLY A 129 -13.17 19.66 -15.98
N ASP A 130 -14.41 20.07 -16.24
CA ASP A 130 -15.45 20.22 -15.21
C ASP A 130 -15.71 18.89 -14.47
N SER A 131 -15.59 17.74 -15.13
CA SER A 131 -15.76 16.41 -14.52
C SER A 131 -14.64 16.05 -13.55
N ALA A 132 -13.43 16.60 -13.74
CA ALA A 132 -12.27 16.33 -12.90
C ALA A 132 -12.16 17.33 -11.74
N ILE A 133 -12.38 18.61 -12.01
CA ILE A 133 -12.46 19.66 -10.98
C ILE A 133 -13.78 20.43 -11.20
N PRO A 134 -14.86 20.08 -10.48
CA PRO A 134 -16.18 20.71 -10.62
C PRO A 134 -16.23 22.24 -10.49
N LYS A 135 -17.17 22.87 -11.20
CA LYS A 135 -17.36 24.34 -11.19
C LYS A 135 -17.78 24.91 -9.83
N ASN A 136 -18.40 24.12 -8.96
CA ASN A 136 -18.66 24.52 -7.56
C ASN A 136 -17.35 24.59 -6.74
N PHE A 137 -16.38 23.71 -7.00
CA PHE A 137 -15.03 23.84 -6.44
C PHE A 137 -14.33 25.10 -6.95
N GLU A 138 -14.36 25.36 -8.26
CA GLU A 138 -13.76 26.57 -8.83
C GLU A 138 -14.35 27.86 -8.22
N LYS A 139 -15.66 27.91 -7.96
CA LYS A 139 -16.32 29.02 -7.26
C LYS A 139 -15.84 29.23 -5.81
N ARG A 140 -15.36 28.18 -5.11
CA ARG A 140 -14.77 28.28 -3.77
C ARG A 140 -13.40 28.98 -3.77
N LEU A 141 -12.76 29.12 -4.93
CA LEU A 141 -11.48 29.78 -5.12
C LEU A 141 -11.60 31.28 -5.47
N SER A 142 -12.76 31.88 -5.15
CA SER A 142 -13.05 33.29 -5.46
C SER A 142 -11.98 34.25 -4.88
N GLY A 143 -11.72 35.33 -5.62
CA GLY A 143 -10.64 36.29 -5.30
C GLY A 143 -9.24 35.88 -5.79
N LYS A 144 -9.08 34.72 -6.43
CA LYS A 144 -7.81 34.28 -7.04
C LYS A 144 -7.87 34.40 -8.57
N LYS A 145 -6.72 34.54 -9.22
CA LYS A 145 -6.62 34.46 -10.69
C LYS A 145 -6.61 32.99 -11.11
N ILE A 146 -7.75 32.50 -11.58
CA ILE A 146 -7.92 31.11 -12.00
C ILE A 146 -7.62 30.97 -13.49
N THR A 147 -6.98 29.87 -13.89
CA THR A 147 -6.84 29.45 -15.28
C THR A 147 -7.05 27.95 -15.35
N ARG A 148 -7.98 27.47 -16.17
CA ARG A 148 -8.26 26.04 -16.33
C ARG A 148 -7.62 25.52 -17.61
N ILE A 149 -6.97 24.36 -17.52
CA ILE A 149 -6.37 23.64 -18.65
C ILE A 149 -6.83 22.19 -18.55
N GLY A 150 -7.75 21.78 -19.42
CA GLY A 150 -8.35 20.45 -19.39
C GLY A 150 -9.17 20.16 -20.63
N GLY A 151 -9.11 18.91 -21.10
CA GLY A 151 -9.92 18.40 -22.20
C GLY A 151 -11.09 17.54 -21.72
N ARG A 152 -11.68 16.78 -22.64
CA ARG A 152 -12.70 15.75 -22.36
C ARG A 152 -12.10 14.51 -21.71
N ASP A 153 -10.83 14.22 -21.99
CA ASP A 153 -10.08 13.13 -21.38
C ASP A 153 -8.61 13.52 -21.14
N ARG A 154 -7.87 12.67 -20.42
CA ARG A 154 -6.45 12.86 -20.08
C ARG A 154 -5.54 13.07 -21.31
N VAL A 155 -5.88 12.51 -22.47
CA VAL A 155 -5.12 12.70 -23.72
C VAL A 155 -5.32 14.12 -24.24
N GLU A 156 -6.55 14.60 -24.29
CA GLU A 156 -6.86 15.97 -24.69
C GLU A 156 -6.32 17.00 -23.69
N THR A 157 -6.41 16.75 -22.37
CA THR A 157 -5.74 17.57 -21.34
C THR A 157 -4.24 17.71 -21.58
N SER A 158 -3.55 16.61 -21.95
CA SER A 158 -2.11 16.67 -22.26
C SER A 158 -1.79 17.53 -23.50
N LYS A 159 -2.68 17.53 -24.51
CA LYS A 159 -2.55 18.40 -25.69
C LYS A 159 -2.77 19.87 -25.33
N GLU A 160 -3.73 20.20 -24.45
CA GLU A 160 -3.93 21.57 -23.98
C GLU A 160 -2.77 22.07 -23.13
N ILE A 161 -2.16 21.22 -22.29
CA ILE A 161 -0.93 21.55 -21.55
C ILE A 161 0.23 21.82 -22.52
N ALA A 162 0.41 20.99 -23.55
CA ALA A 162 1.45 21.20 -24.57
C ALA A 162 1.24 22.52 -25.34
N LYS A 163 -0.01 22.86 -25.72
CA LYS A 163 -0.36 24.16 -26.32
C LYS A 163 -0.02 25.33 -25.40
N TYR A 164 -0.33 25.23 -24.11
CA TYR A 164 -0.03 26.26 -23.12
C TYR A 164 1.48 26.48 -22.91
N ILE A 165 2.27 25.41 -22.97
CA ILE A 165 3.74 25.49 -22.89
C ILE A 165 4.31 26.25 -24.10
N GLY A 166 3.70 26.10 -25.27
CA GLY A 166 4.01 26.85 -26.49
C GLY A 166 5.16 26.22 -27.28
N ASN A 167 6.24 26.97 -27.51
CA ASN A 167 7.38 26.47 -28.26
C ASN A 167 8.28 25.58 -27.37
N TYR A 168 8.31 24.29 -27.65
CA TYR A 168 9.23 23.30 -27.06
C TYR A 168 10.02 22.59 -28.16
N LYS A 169 11.22 22.10 -27.83
CA LYS A 169 12.07 21.32 -28.76
C LYS A 169 11.96 19.81 -28.56
N LYS A 170 11.52 19.38 -27.38
CA LYS A 170 11.38 17.97 -27.01
C LYS A 170 10.02 17.69 -26.39
N ALA A 171 9.52 16.47 -26.57
CA ALA A 171 8.33 15.99 -25.89
C ALA A 171 8.44 14.48 -25.59
N TYR A 172 7.80 14.05 -24.52
CA TYR A 172 7.84 12.68 -24.02
C TYR A 172 6.48 12.01 -24.25
N ILE A 173 6.46 10.87 -24.95
CA ILE A 173 5.23 10.14 -25.28
C ILE A 173 5.03 9.02 -24.25
N VAL A 174 3.85 8.95 -23.65
CA VAL A 174 3.50 7.96 -22.62
C VAL A 174 2.06 7.50 -22.77
N ASN A 175 1.74 6.26 -22.41
CA ASN A 175 0.34 5.81 -22.31
C ASN A 175 -0.33 6.44 -21.08
N GLY A 176 -1.41 7.19 -21.28
CA GLY A 176 -2.10 7.89 -20.20
C GLY A 176 -2.88 6.99 -19.25
N TYR A 177 -3.13 5.73 -19.61
CA TYR A 177 -4.02 4.82 -18.89
C TYR A 177 -3.22 3.74 -18.16
N THR A 178 -2.33 3.04 -18.86
CA THR A 178 -1.49 1.97 -18.30
C THR A 178 -0.05 2.42 -17.96
N GLY A 179 0.41 3.56 -18.50
CA GLY A 179 1.78 4.08 -18.36
C GLY A 179 1.97 5.10 -17.23
N GLN A 180 1.15 5.09 -16.17
CA GLN A 180 1.19 6.13 -15.13
C GLN A 180 2.56 6.26 -14.46
N ALA A 181 3.24 5.13 -14.19
CA ALA A 181 4.57 5.12 -13.58
C ALA A 181 5.69 5.52 -14.56
N ASP A 182 5.50 5.29 -15.86
CA ASP A 182 6.40 5.77 -16.92
C ASP A 182 6.32 7.32 -17.01
N ALA A 183 5.11 7.89 -16.90
CA ALA A 183 4.89 9.32 -16.84
C ALA A 183 5.57 9.95 -15.61
N MET A 184 5.43 9.33 -14.43
CA MET A 184 6.09 9.83 -13.21
C MET A 184 7.61 9.67 -13.25
N SER A 185 8.13 8.66 -13.93
CA SER A 185 9.58 8.49 -14.11
C SER A 185 10.20 9.64 -14.91
N ILE A 186 9.51 10.13 -15.95
CA ILE A 186 9.99 11.25 -16.79
C ILE A 186 9.55 12.63 -16.26
N ALA A 187 8.62 12.71 -15.32
CA ALA A 187 8.08 13.97 -14.81
C ALA A 187 9.15 14.98 -14.31
N PRO A 188 10.19 14.58 -13.55
CA PRO A 188 11.27 15.50 -13.16
C PRO A 188 12.04 16.08 -14.37
N VAL A 189 12.28 15.27 -15.40
CA VAL A 189 12.95 15.69 -16.64
C VAL A 189 12.07 16.64 -17.43
N SER A 190 10.77 16.30 -17.54
CA SER A 190 9.74 17.13 -18.17
C SER A 190 9.64 18.52 -17.52
N ALA A 191 9.70 18.58 -16.18
CA ALA A 191 9.73 19.82 -15.42
C ALA A 191 11.05 20.61 -15.58
N ARG A 192 12.21 19.94 -15.58
CA ARG A 192 13.53 20.58 -15.77
C ARG A 192 13.64 21.23 -17.15
N ASP A 193 13.30 20.46 -18.18
CA ASP A 193 13.55 20.80 -19.58
C ASP A 193 12.32 21.48 -20.24
N VAL A 194 11.26 21.75 -19.46
CA VAL A 194 9.98 22.34 -19.89
C VAL A 194 9.43 21.67 -21.16
N SER A 195 9.52 20.34 -21.17
CA SER A 195 9.28 19.49 -22.34
C SER A 195 8.02 18.65 -22.10
N PRO A 196 6.92 18.88 -22.85
CA PRO A 196 5.60 18.30 -22.55
C PRO A 196 5.60 16.77 -22.48
N ILE A 197 4.75 16.22 -21.62
CA ILE A 197 4.34 14.82 -21.66
C ILE A 197 3.06 14.74 -22.50
N ILE A 198 3.12 14.03 -23.62
CA ILE A 198 2.00 13.76 -24.52
C ILE A 198 1.44 12.39 -24.18
N LEU A 199 0.17 12.34 -23.76
CA LEU A 199 -0.48 11.10 -23.36
C LEU A 199 -1.18 10.44 -24.55
N THR A 200 -1.18 9.11 -24.57
CA THR A 200 -1.86 8.29 -25.59
C THR A 200 -2.86 7.32 -24.96
N LYS A 201 -3.78 6.79 -25.77
CA LYS A 201 -4.65 5.66 -25.37
C LYS A 201 -3.93 4.33 -25.62
N PRO A 202 -4.29 3.24 -24.92
CA PRO A 202 -3.86 1.89 -25.30
C PRO A 202 -4.07 1.64 -26.80
N ASN A 203 -3.13 0.95 -27.44
CA ASN A 203 -3.15 0.59 -28.85
C ASN A 203 -3.23 1.77 -29.85
N SER A 204 -2.96 3.02 -29.42
CA SER A 204 -2.85 4.15 -30.35
C SER A 204 -1.73 3.89 -31.39
N GLU A 205 -2.01 4.07 -32.67
CA GLU A 205 -1.04 3.85 -33.75
C GLU A 205 -0.18 5.08 -34.08
N SER A 206 -0.66 6.29 -33.75
CA SER A 206 -0.02 7.57 -34.06
C SER A 206 -0.33 8.64 -33.01
N ILE A 207 0.32 9.80 -33.14
CA ILE A 207 0.03 11.02 -32.37
C ILE A 207 -0.01 12.24 -33.31
N ASP A 208 -0.66 13.32 -32.88
CA ASP A 208 -0.62 14.62 -33.57
C ASP A 208 0.75 15.28 -33.39
N SER A 209 1.76 14.85 -34.16
CA SER A 209 3.13 15.33 -34.05
C SER A 209 3.30 16.78 -34.52
N VAL A 210 3.94 17.61 -33.71
CA VAL A 210 4.33 18.98 -34.04
C VAL A 210 5.67 18.96 -34.80
N LYS A 211 5.77 19.74 -35.88
CA LYS A 211 7.00 19.85 -36.68
C LYS A 211 8.16 20.41 -35.84
N ASN A 212 9.38 19.92 -36.11
CA ASN A 212 10.63 20.33 -35.45
C ASN A 212 10.69 20.03 -33.93
N VAL A 213 9.90 19.07 -33.47
CA VAL A 213 9.99 18.51 -32.10
C VAL A 213 10.65 17.13 -32.15
N GLU A 214 11.63 16.91 -31.28
CA GLU A 214 12.22 15.61 -31.01
C GLU A 214 11.36 14.85 -30.00
N TYR A 215 10.94 13.63 -30.32
CA TYR A 215 10.11 12.80 -29.45
C TYR A 215 10.92 11.67 -28.81
N SER A 216 10.53 11.29 -27.59
CA SER A 216 11.03 10.08 -26.91
C SER A 216 9.89 9.38 -26.21
N ILE A 217 9.75 8.08 -26.44
CA ILE A 217 8.75 7.23 -25.80
C ILE A 217 9.28 6.75 -24.45
N ILE A 218 8.46 6.89 -23.41
CA ILE A 218 8.73 6.31 -22.09
C ILE A 218 7.70 5.19 -21.86
N GLY A 219 8.20 3.98 -21.63
CA GLY A 219 7.39 2.76 -21.48
C GLY A 219 7.69 1.68 -22.54
N GLY A 220 7.36 0.44 -22.17
CA GLY A 220 7.53 -0.75 -23.00
C GLY A 220 6.67 -0.76 -24.27
N LYS A 221 6.94 -1.72 -25.16
CA LYS A 221 6.20 -1.88 -26.43
C LYS A 221 4.73 -2.21 -26.21
N ASP A 222 4.45 -2.94 -25.13
CA ASP A 222 3.09 -3.36 -24.72
C ASP A 222 2.28 -2.19 -24.13
N VAL A 223 2.95 -1.08 -23.80
CA VAL A 223 2.36 0.13 -23.21
C VAL A 223 2.19 1.22 -24.29
N VAL A 224 3.21 1.44 -25.13
CA VAL A 224 3.14 2.37 -26.28
C VAL A 224 3.62 1.65 -27.54
N SER A 225 2.77 1.62 -28.58
CA SER A 225 2.98 0.83 -29.81
C SER A 225 4.30 1.14 -30.56
N ASN A 226 4.75 0.20 -31.39
CA ASN A 226 5.87 0.46 -32.32
C ASN A 226 5.47 1.45 -33.42
N SER A 227 4.21 1.43 -33.87
CA SER A 227 3.68 2.35 -34.90
C SER A 227 3.88 3.82 -34.52
N ILE A 228 3.67 4.18 -33.25
CA ILE A 228 3.98 5.53 -32.75
C ILE A 228 5.49 5.81 -32.86
N GLN A 229 6.34 4.85 -32.48
CA GLN A 229 7.80 5.01 -32.53
C GLN A 229 8.30 5.25 -33.95
N GLU A 230 7.78 4.50 -34.91
CA GLU A 230 8.11 4.63 -36.34
C GLU A 230 7.60 5.95 -36.91
N SER A 231 6.33 6.31 -36.66
CA SER A 231 5.71 7.55 -37.15
C SER A 231 6.35 8.84 -36.61
N THR A 232 6.99 8.77 -35.44
CA THR A 232 7.61 9.93 -34.76
C THR A 232 9.14 9.90 -34.81
N ASN A 233 9.74 8.83 -35.34
CA ASN A 233 11.18 8.55 -35.29
C ASN A 233 11.76 8.71 -33.86
N SER A 234 11.06 8.15 -32.86
CA SER A 234 11.40 8.31 -31.45
C SER A 234 12.43 7.29 -30.93
N ASP A 235 13.31 7.78 -30.05
CA ASP A 235 13.97 6.94 -29.06
C ASP A 235 12.94 6.29 -28.12
N ARG A 236 13.23 5.09 -27.58
CA ARG A 236 12.41 4.45 -26.54
C ARG A 236 13.21 4.18 -25.27
N ILE A 237 12.59 4.47 -24.12
CA ILE A 237 13.11 4.18 -22.78
C ILE A 237 12.02 3.40 -22.03
N GLY A 238 12.13 2.08 -21.97
CA GLY A 238 11.14 1.23 -21.31
C GLY A 238 11.76 -0.09 -20.86
N GLY A 239 11.53 -0.45 -19.60
CA GLY A 239 11.94 -1.71 -19.01
C GLY A 239 10.83 -2.75 -19.02
N LYS A 240 11.10 -3.92 -18.41
CA LYS A 240 10.11 -5.00 -18.19
C LYS A 240 9.02 -4.62 -17.18
N ASN A 241 9.31 -3.65 -16.32
CA ASN A 241 8.38 -3.15 -15.31
C ASN A 241 8.66 -1.67 -15.01
N ARG A 242 7.78 -1.04 -14.21
CA ARG A 242 7.88 0.39 -13.84
C ARG A 242 9.20 0.78 -13.20
N TYR A 243 9.80 -0.11 -12.40
CA TYR A 243 11.04 0.15 -11.67
C TYR A 243 12.24 0.14 -12.61
N GLU A 244 12.24 -0.76 -13.60
CA GLU A 244 13.27 -0.80 -14.64
C GLU A 244 13.15 0.39 -15.60
N THR A 245 11.93 0.79 -16.04
CA THR A 245 11.76 2.04 -16.80
C THR A 245 12.29 3.23 -16.01
N ASN A 246 11.94 3.34 -14.72
CA ASN A 246 12.40 4.41 -13.85
C ASN A 246 13.94 4.46 -13.77
N ARG A 247 14.60 3.31 -13.55
CA ARG A 247 16.06 3.20 -13.56
C ARG A 247 16.66 3.63 -14.89
N MET A 248 16.10 3.20 -16.03
CA MET A 248 16.60 3.59 -17.36
C MET A 248 16.46 5.10 -17.63
N VAL A 249 15.39 5.74 -17.14
CA VAL A 249 15.23 7.20 -17.20
C VAL A 249 16.29 7.89 -16.32
N LEU A 250 16.50 7.41 -15.09
CA LEU A 250 17.54 7.94 -14.19
C LEU A 250 18.95 7.79 -14.77
N ASP A 251 19.26 6.67 -15.42
CA ASP A 251 20.58 6.42 -16.03
C ASP A 251 20.80 7.26 -17.30
N LYS A 252 19.76 7.59 -18.07
CA LYS A 252 19.86 8.48 -19.25
C LYS A 252 19.97 9.95 -18.86
N PHE A 253 19.22 10.42 -17.86
CA PHE A 253 19.07 11.86 -17.57
C PHE A 253 19.72 12.36 -16.26
N TYR A 254 20.13 11.46 -15.36
CA TYR A 254 20.65 11.76 -14.02
C TYR A 254 21.84 10.85 -13.63
N LYS A 255 22.71 10.52 -14.60
CA LYS A 255 23.86 9.62 -14.40
C LYS A 255 24.85 10.10 -13.32
N ASP A 256 25.20 11.38 -13.34
CA ASP A 256 26.23 11.98 -12.47
C ASP A 256 25.63 12.73 -11.25
N ARG A 257 24.44 12.31 -10.81
CA ARG A 257 23.68 12.90 -9.70
C ARG A 257 24.44 12.82 -8.36
N LYS A 258 24.28 13.85 -7.53
CA LYS A 258 24.89 13.95 -6.18
C LYS A 258 23.89 13.76 -5.04
N SER A 259 22.62 13.91 -5.36
CA SER A 259 21.46 13.64 -4.54
C SER A 259 20.41 12.91 -5.38
N ILE A 260 19.39 12.33 -4.76
CA ILE A 260 18.22 11.81 -5.47
C ILE A 260 16.97 11.83 -4.57
N SER A 261 15.82 12.17 -5.14
CA SER A 261 14.53 12.02 -4.47
C SER A 261 14.01 10.59 -4.62
N PHE A 262 13.16 10.11 -3.71
CA PHE A 262 12.52 8.80 -3.86
C PHE A 262 11.12 8.76 -3.22
N CYS A 263 10.25 7.92 -3.76
CA CYS A 263 8.90 7.70 -3.25
C CYS A 263 8.41 6.27 -3.54
N ASN A 264 7.26 5.91 -3.00
CA ASN A 264 6.63 4.63 -3.24
C ASN A 264 6.26 4.49 -4.74
N GLY A 265 6.78 3.45 -5.40
CA GLY A 265 6.45 3.13 -6.80
C GLY A 265 5.06 2.56 -7.01
N GLU A 266 4.34 2.24 -5.94
CA GLU A 266 2.94 1.77 -5.96
C GLU A 266 1.95 2.94 -5.86
N THR A 267 2.27 4.01 -5.10
CA THR A 267 1.42 5.20 -4.91
C THR A 267 2.07 6.47 -5.51
N LEU A 268 1.69 6.78 -6.74
CA LEU A 268 2.40 7.74 -7.61
C LEU A 268 2.16 9.24 -7.32
N VAL A 269 1.29 9.60 -6.37
CA VAL A 269 0.93 11.01 -6.08
C VAL A 269 2.06 11.86 -5.53
N ASP A 270 2.92 11.26 -4.71
CA ASP A 270 4.06 11.97 -4.13
C ASP A 270 5.15 12.20 -5.18
N ALA A 271 5.26 11.32 -6.18
CA ALA A 271 6.08 11.53 -7.37
C ALA A 271 5.61 12.75 -8.18
N LEU A 272 4.29 12.86 -8.42
CA LEU A 272 3.72 14.00 -9.15
C LEU A 272 4.01 15.32 -8.41
N SER A 273 3.72 15.37 -7.11
CA SER A 273 3.98 16.55 -6.27
C SER A 273 5.47 16.92 -6.26
N GLY A 274 6.35 15.92 -6.25
CA GLY A 274 7.79 16.08 -6.32
C GLY A 274 8.38 16.54 -7.65
N SER A 275 7.61 16.57 -8.75
CA SER A 275 8.14 16.75 -10.11
C SER A 275 9.03 17.99 -10.28
N TYR A 276 8.61 19.14 -9.75
CA TYR A 276 9.39 20.39 -9.85
C TYR A 276 10.50 20.50 -8.79
N PHE A 277 10.28 19.93 -7.60
CA PHE A 277 11.30 19.80 -6.55
C PHE A 277 12.51 19.01 -7.09
N ALA A 278 12.26 17.79 -7.54
CA ALA A 278 13.28 16.80 -7.89
C ALA A 278 13.85 16.96 -9.32
N LYS A 279 13.47 18.01 -10.05
CA LYS A 279 13.82 18.19 -11.49
C LYS A 279 15.31 18.08 -11.80
N ASP A 280 16.18 18.43 -10.85
CA ASP A 280 17.64 18.44 -11.02
C ASP A 280 18.33 17.15 -10.51
N GLU A 281 17.60 16.26 -9.83
CA GLU A 281 18.14 15.03 -9.20
C GLU A 281 17.44 13.72 -9.60
N GLY A 282 16.20 13.80 -10.09
CA GLY A 282 15.34 12.67 -10.43
C GLY A 282 14.61 12.08 -9.23
N ILE A 283 13.60 11.24 -9.50
CA ILE A 283 12.84 10.51 -8.48
C ILE A 283 13.02 9.00 -8.72
N VAL A 284 13.51 8.28 -7.72
CA VAL A 284 13.47 6.81 -7.69
C VAL A 284 12.07 6.36 -7.26
N LEU A 285 11.44 5.53 -8.10
CA LEU A 285 10.32 4.71 -7.68
C LEU A 285 10.87 3.45 -7.00
N VAL A 286 10.51 3.20 -5.74
CA VAL A 286 10.97 2.04 -4.95
C VAL A 286 9.82 1.21 -4.39
N ASN A 287 10.10 -0.06 -4.09
CA ASN A 287 9.26 -0.92 -3.24
C ASN A 287 10.16 -1.80 -2.34
N ARG A 288 9.63 -2.91 -1.80
CA ARG A 288 10.35 -3.83 -0.91
C ARG A 288 11.66 -4.42 -1.46
N THR A 289 11.84 -4.47 -2.77
CA THR A 289 12.99 -5.12 -3.42
C THR A 289 13.62 -4.30 -4.54
N GLU A 290 12.83 -3.48 -5.22
CA GLU A 290 13.24 -2.78 -6.44
C GLU A 290 13.86 -1.41 -6.16
N ASN A 291 14.92 -1.09 -6.91
CA ASN A 291 15.64 0.18 -6.94
C ASN A 291 16.22 0.71 -5.60
N LEU A 292 16.10 -0.01 -4.49
CA LEU A 292 16.67 0.39 -3.18
C LEU A 292 18.18 0.66 -3.24
N ASN A 293 18.91 -0.08 -4.08
CA ASN A 293 20.34 0.08 -4.33
C ASN A 293 20.71 1.44 -4.96
N LEU A 294 19.79 2.12 -5.64
CA LEU A 294 20.01 3.45 -6.22
C LEU A 294 20.09 4.58 -5.17
N LEU A 295 19.75 4.25 -3.92
CA LEU A 295 19.71 5.16 -2.77
C LEU A 295 20.95 5.01 -1.86
N GLU A 296 21.84 4.06 -2.15
CA GLU A 296 23.06 3.85 -1.39
C GLU A 296 24.13 4.90 -1.70
N ASN A 297 24.86 5.35 -0.66
CA ASN A 297 26.02 6.25 -0.79
C ASN A 297 25.75 7.57 -1.55
N ILE A 298 24.53 8.09 -1.47
CA ILE A 298 24.10 9.35 -2.09
C ILE A 298 23.22 10.14 -1.10
N ASN A 299 23.17 11.47 -1.23
CA ASN A 299 22.21 12.27 -0.47
C ASN A 299 20.79 11.93 -0.94
N THR A 300 19.81 11.80 -0.05
CA THR A 300 18.45 11.42 -0.43
C THR A 300 17.36 12.31 0.16
N THR A 301 16.29 12.48 -0.61
CA THR A 301 15.06 13.15 -0.20
C THR A 301 13.89 12.17 -0.33
N GLN A 302 13.26 11.78 0.78
CA GLN A 302 12.04 11.00 0.76
C GLN A 302 10.84 11.91 0.48
N LEU A 303 10.02 11.53 -0.50
CA LEU A 303 8.76 12.16 -0.85
C LEU A 303 7.62 11.18 -0.52
N GLY A 304 6.85 11.49 0.53
CA GLY A 304 5.73 10.67 0.97
C GLY A 304 6.11 9.43 1.78
N GLY A 305 5.07 8.75 2.27
CA GLY A 305 5.22 7.51 3.03
C GLY A 305 5.74 6.37 2.16
N LEU A 306 6.40 5.40 2.80
CA LEU A 306 6.77 4.14 2.19
C LEU A 306 6.13 2.99 2.99
N PRO A 307 5.80 1.85 2.35
CA PRO A 307 5.33 0.65 3.06
C PRO A 307 6.44 -0.05 3.89
N MET A 308 7.57 0.63 4.11
CA MET A 308 8.82 0.10 4.65
C MET A 308 9.83 1.22 4.99
N ASP A 309 10.78 0.89 5.85
CA ASP A 309 11.93 1.75 6.12
C ASP A 309 13.09 1.45 5.18
N ILE A 310 13.68 2.52 4.63
CA ILE A 310 14.95 2.44 3.92
C ILE A 310 16.05 2.90 4.89
N ARG A 311 16.92 1.97 5.29
CA ARG A 311 17.99 2.24 6.26
C ARG A 311 19.17 2.96 5.61
N PHE A 312 19.12 4.28 5.59
CA PHE A 312 20.29 5.11 5.30
C PHE A 312 21.31 5.02 6.44
N VAL A 313 22.50 4.46 6.18
CA VAL A 313 23.61 4.42 7.14
C VAL A 313 24.25 5.81 7.23
N VAL A 314 23.57 6.73 7.91
CA VAL A 314 24.12 8.02 8.32
C VAL A 314 25.02 7.76 9.54
N ALA A 315 26.28 7.37 9.27
CA ALA A 315 27.30 7.41 10.31
C ALA A 315 27.38 8.84 10.86
N SER A 316 27.21 9.04 12.17
CA SER A 316 27.43 10.34 12.82
C SER A 316 28.88 10.44 13.28
N SER A 317 29.55 11.56 13.01
CA SER A 317 30.95 11.78 13.36
C SER A 317 31.12 12.34 14.77
N SER A 318 30.42 11.73 15.74
CA SER A 318 30.82 11.79 17.15
C SER A 318 32.16 11.07 17.26
N GLY A 319 33.26 11.82 17.34
CA GLY A 319 34.61 11.25 17.27
C GLY A 319 34.83 10.18 18.33
N VAL A 320 35.00 8.92 17.90
CA VAL A 320 35.39 7.81 18.79
C VAL A 320 36.87 7.97 19.15
N THR A 321 37.14 8.81 20.15
CA THR A 321 38.37 8.71 20.94
C THR A 321 38.33 7.41 21.73
N ILE A 322 38.98 6.38 21.21
CA ILE A 322 39.32 5.20 22.01
C ILE A 322 40.27 5.68 23.11
N SER A 323 39.87 5.48 24.37
CA SER A 323 40.64 5.87 25.54
C SER A 323 41.98 5.13 25.62
N GLU A 324 42.95 5.79 26.26
CA GLU A 324 44.34 5.33 26.29
C GLU A 324 44.50 3.96 26.97
N VAL A 325 44.95 2.96 26.23
CA VAL A 325 45.34 1.66 26.79
C VAL A 325 46.78 1.74 27.29
N ASN A 326 46.96 2.21 28.52
CA ASN A 326 48.26 2.22 29.19
C ASN A 326 48.62 0.78 29.59
N THR A 327 49.64 0.20 28.94
CA THR A 327 50.13 -1.16 29.23
C THR A 327 51.29 -1.14 30.22
N SER A 328 51.06 -0.59 31.41
CA SER A 328 51.96 -0.80 32.54
C SER A 328 51.85 -2.25 33.01
N LYS A 329 52.94 -3.02 32.87
CA LYS A 329 53.10 -4.28 33.58
C LYS A 329 53.10 -3.98 35.08
N ASP A 330 52.30 -4.70 35.86
CA ASP A 330 52.76 -5.23 37.13
C ASP A 330 51.89 -6.40 37.61
N ASN A 331 52.54 -7.51 37.95
CA ASN A 331 51.91 -8.66 38.58
C ASN A 331 51.89 -8.43 40.10
N LYS A 332 50.72 -8.54 40.74
CA LYS A 332 50.63 -9.04 42.13
C LYS A 332 49.25 -9.58 42.49
N THR A 333 49.29 -10.70 43.22
CA THR A 333 48.20 -11.60 43.60
C THR A 333 47.38 -11.02 44.78
N PRO A 334 46.09 -11.38 44.97
CA PRO A 334 45.20 -10.68 45.91
C PRO A 334 45.18 -11.24 47.33
N THR A 335 44.83 -10.40 48.32
CA THR A 335 44.51 -10.81 49.70
C THR A 335 43.21 -10.21 50.23
N LYS A 336 42.42 -11.12 50.82
CA LYS A 336 41.09 -11.07 51.46
C LYS A 336 40.80 -9.99 52.55
N LYS A 337 39.49 -9.91 52.89
CA LYS A 337 38.85 -9.51 54.18
C LYS A 337 38.82 -7.99 54.48
N GLU A 338 37.86 -7.40 55.22
CA GLU A 338 36.58 -7.88 55.83
C GLU A 338 35.62 -6.68 56.08
N ASP A 339 34.34 -6.97 56.38
CA ASP A 339 33.28 -6.21 57.10
C ASP A 339 33.42 -4.68 57.33
N THR A 340 32.37 -3.86 57.10
CA THR A 340 31.26 -3.70 58.06
C THR A 340 30.10 -2.82 57.53
N LYS A 341 28.88 -3.07 58.05
CA LYS A 341 27.68 -2.20 58.01
C LYS A 341 27.58 -1.38 59.33
N PRO A 342 26.56 -0.53 59.53
CA PRO A 342 25.99 0.54 58.70
C PRO A 342 25.91 1.86 59.52
N ASN A 343 25.20 2.90 59.06
CA ASN A 343 24.61 3.85 60.01
C ASN A 343 23.22 4.37 59.59
N LYS A 344 22.43 4.74 60.60
CA LYS A 344 20.98 5.08 60.54
C LYS A 344 20.74 6.60 60.55
N LYS A 345 19.44 6.94 60.43
CA LYS A 345 18.71 8.09 61.03
C LYS A 345 18.39 9.25 60.10
N ASP A 346 17.31 10.01 60.30
CA ASP A 346 15.95 9.74 60.84
C ASP A 346 15.10 11.01 60.54
N ASP A 347 13.80 10.96 60.85
CA ASP A 347 12.83 12.07 60.96
C ASP A 347 12.39 12.82 59.68
N LYS A 348 11.21 13.46 59.60
CA LYS A 348 9.81 13.28 60.09
C LYS A 348 9.14 14.67 60.13
N ASP A 349 7.81 14.67 59.98
CA ASP A 349 6.85 15.76 60.31
C ASP A 349 6.96 17.08 59.49
N LYS A 350 5.91 17.89 59.27
CA LYS A 350 4.43 17.73 59.34
C LYS A 350 3.74 18.89 58.57
N ASN A 351 2.45 18.70 58.25
CA ASN A 351 1.35 19.64 57.93
C ASN A 351 1.58 21.17 57.95
N ILE A 352 0.83 21.92 57.09
CA ILE A 352 -0.31 22.78 57.50
C ILE A 352 -1.11 23.33 56.29
N GLU A 353 -2.32 23.77 56.59
CA GLU A 353 -3.58 23.95 55.85
C GLU A 353 -3.74 25.03 54.74
N LYS A 354 -4.82 24.82 53.94
CA LYS A 354 -5.86 25.77 53.45
C LYS A 354 -5.49 27.11 52.78
N ASN A 355 -6.15 27.35 51.63
CA ASN A 355 -7.21 28.37 51.59
C ASN A 355 -8.24 28.14 50.47
N GLU A 356 -9.43 28.71 50.65
CA GLU A 356 -10.65 28.41 49.88
C GLU A 356 -10.97 29.45 48.78
N GLN A 357 -11.73 28.98 47.78
CA GLN A 357 -12.81 29.66 47.04
C GLN A 357 -12.67 31.12 46.60
N ARG A 358 -12.88 31.34 45.29
CA ARG A 358 -14.08 32.09 44.84
C ARG A 358 -14.57 31.62 43.48
N GLU A 359 -15.87 31.35 43.41
CA GLU A 359 -16.62 31.10 42.18
C GLU A 359 -17.06 32.43 41.55
N GLU A 360 -17.31 32.44 40.24
CA GLU A 360 -18.49 33.11 39.70
C GLU A 360 -18.88 32.46 38.36
N GLU A 361 -20.08 31.88 38.32
CA GLU A 361 -20.64 31.25 37.11
C GLU A 361 -21.13 32.28 36.09
N LYS A 362 -21.15 31.92 34.80
CA LYS A 362 -22.32 32.17 33.94
C LYS A 362 -22.42 31.20 32.76
N LYS A 363 -23.63 30.66 32.61
CA LYS A 363 -24.14 29.79 31.52
C LYS A 363 -24.31 30.63 30.24
N GLU A 364 -24.51 30.18 29.00
CA GLU A 364 -24.97 28.94 28.32
C GLU A 364 -24.28 28.93 26.91
N ASN A 365 -24.36 27.99 25.96
CA ASN A 365 -25.10 26.72 25.73
C ASN A 365 -24.25 25.83 24.75
N PRO A 366 -24.63 24.57 24.40
CA PRO A 366 -23.74 23.66 23.65
C PRO A 366 -23.97 23.64 22.13
N ASP A 367 -22.90 23.76 21.33
CA ASP A 367 -22.69 22.88 20.15
C ASP A 367 -21.22 22.90 19.64
N LYS A 368 -20.76 21.74 19.15
CA LYS A 368 -19.58 21.45 18.28
C LYS A 368 -18.15 21.90 18.67
N ASN A 369 -17.21 21.03 18.26
CA ASN A 369 -15.74 21.18 18.28
C ASN A 369 -15.01 21.13 19.64
N LYS A 370 -14.85 19.91 20.19
CA LYS A 370 -13.60 19.56 20.88
C LYS A 370 -12.57 19.09 19.85
N GLY A 371 -11.78 20.03 19.32
CA GLY A 371 -10.42 19.69 18.90
C GLY A 371 -9.66 19.24 20.15
N GLN A 372 -9.38 17.94 20.29
CA GLN A 372 -8.53 17.47 21.38
C GLN A 372 -7.14 18.11 21.25
N ASN A 373 -6.60 18.64 22.35
CA ASN A 373 -5.19 19.00 22.43
C ASN A 373 -4.35 17.72 22.31
N ILE A 374 -3.93 17.40 21.08
CA ILE A 374 -3.19 16.18 20.76
C ILE A 374 -1.83 16.15 21.48
N SER A 375 -1.27 17.33 21.83
CA SER A 375 0.08 17.50 22.42
C SER A 375 0.35 16.73 23.72
N ASN A 376 -0.70 16.31 24.45
CA ASN A 376 -0.57 15.61 25.73
C ASN A 376 -0.93 14.11 25.64
N THR A 377 -1.10 13.57 24.43
CA THR A 377 -1.42 12.16 24.18
C THR A 377 -0.13 11.37 23.96
N LEU A 378 0.00 10.19 24.57
CA LEU A 378 1.09 9.27 24.28
C LEU A 378 0.73 8.34 23.13
N MET A 379 0.99 8.83 21.93
CA MET A 379 0.75 8.11 20.68
C MET A 379 2.04 7.46 20.20
N ILE A 380 1.97 6.20 19.77
CA ILE A 380 3.06 5.57 19.01
C ILE A 380 3.22 6.27 17.65
N GLY A 381 4.46 6.46 17.21
CA GLY A 381 4.75 7.13 15.95
C GLY A 381 4.31 6.35 14.71
N GLU A 382 4.09 7.09 13.61
CA GLU A 382 3.81 6.54 12.27
C GLU A 382 4.85 5.46 11.85
N ASP A 383 6.12 5.65 12.25
CA ASP A 383 7.25 4.76 11.96
C ASP A 383 7.44 3.62 13.01
N PHE A 384 6.42 3.27 13.83
CA PHE A 384 6.50 2.31 14.98
C PHE A 384 7.27 1.01 14.69
N ASN A 385 7.03 0.38 13.53
CA ASN A 385 7.75 -0.82 13.10
C ASN A 385 9.26 -0.61 12.92
N SER A 386 9.64 0.56 12.39
CA SER A 386 11.04 0.96 12.16
C SER A 386 11.80 1.03 13.47
N GLU A 387 11.13 1.60 14.48
CA GLU A 387 11.69 1.92 15.78
C GLU A 387 11.89 0.63 16.58
N LEU A 388 10.93 -0.31 16.52
CA LEU A 388 11.11 -1.67 17.03
C LEU A 388 12.29 -2.41 16.37
N ARG A 389 12.50 -2.25 15.06
CA ARG A 389 13.63 -2.88 14.35
C ARG A 389 15.00 -2.33 14.76
N MET A 390 15.08 -1.16 15.41
CA MET A 390 16.34 -0.61 15.95
C MET A 390 16.83 -1.36 17.20
N LEU A 391 15.95 -2.12 17.86
CA LEU A 391 16.34 -3.15 18.83
C LEU A 391 17.01 -4.30 18.05
N LYS A 392 18.33 -4.16 17.83
CA LYS A 392 19.16 -4.89 16.85
C LYS A 392 18.84 -6.39 16.73
N GLY A 393 18.03 -6.74 15.73
CA GLY A 393 17.76 -8.11 15.34
C GLY A 393 16.67 -8.76 16.18
N PHE A 394 15.48 -8.88 15.57
CA PHE A 394 14.30 -9.52 16.15
C PHE A 394 14.15 -11.05 15.91
N PRO A 395 15.09 -11.84 15.32
CA PRO A 395 14.78 -13.20 14.84
C PRO A 395 14.59 -14.25 15.94
N LYS A 396 14.65 -13.84 17.22
CA LYS A 396 14.35 -14.70 18.38
C LYS A 396 13.15 -14.24 19.18
N ALA A 397 12.69 -13.01 18.98
CA ALA A 397 11.54 -12.51 19.72
C ALA A 397 10.28 -13.19 19.17
N ASN A 398 9.47 -13.74 20.06
CA ASN A 398 8.29 -14.54 19.72
C ASN A 398 7.00 -14.04 20.40
N LYS A 399 7.10 -12.97 21.21
CA LYS A 399 5.98 -12.34 21.90
C LYS A 399 6.11 -10.82 21.88
N VAL A 400 5.00 -10.11 21.69
CA VAL A 400 4.89 -8.65 21.89
C VAL A 400 3.89 -8.38 23.01
N VAL A 401 4.20 -7.43 23.90
CA VAL A 401 3.38 -7.09 25.08
C VAL A 401 3.29 -5.58 25.26
N PHE A 402 2.06 -5.06 25.27
CA PHE A 402 1.74 -3.70 25.71
C PHE A 402 1.43 -3.71 27.20
N ASN A 403 2.29 -3.11 28.02
CA ASN A 403 2.17 -3.13 29.48
C ASN A 403 2.31 -1.75 30.14
N LYS A 404 1.75 -1.64 31.35
CA LYS A 404 1.92 -0.50 32.24
C LYS A 404 3.20 -0.64 33.06
N GLY A 405 3.95 0.47 33.16
CA GLY A 405 5.15 0.59 33.98
C GLY A 405 6.44 0.50 33.14
N ILE A 406 7.21 1.59 33.12
CA ILE A 406 8.59 1.59 32.59
C ILE A 406 9.54 1.03 33.67
N PRO A 407 10.45 0.09 33.35
CA PRO A 407 11.45 -0.41 34.29
C PRO A 407 12.31 0.71 34.90
N LYS A 408 12.57 0.65 36.22
CA LYS A 408 13.40 1.65 36.93
C LYS A 408 14.86 1.71 36.45
N ASP A 409 15.29 0.67 35.75
CA ASP A 409 16.63 0.48 35.19
C ASP A 409 16.64 0.56 33.65
N ILE A 410 15.63 1.18 33.04
CA ILE A 410 15.51 1.33 31.57
C ILE A 410 16.75 1.94 30.93
N ASP A 411 17.45 2.86 31.60
CA ASP A 411 18.72 3.46 31.13
C ASP A 411 19.88 2.45 31.02
N LYS A 412 19.75 1.27 31.63
CA LYS A 412 20.71 0.16 31.55
C LYS A 412 20.32 -0.90 30.51
N ILE A 413 19.12 -0.77 29.94
CA ILE A 413 18.56 -1.68 28.95
C ILE A 413 18.58 -0.98 27.59
N ASN A 414 18.94 -1.71 26.53
CA ASN A 414 18.84 -1.17 25.17
C ASN A 414 17.35 -0.99 24.82
N HIS A 415 16.91 0.26 24.71
CA HIS A 415 15.52 0.64 24.48
C HIS A 415 15.42 1.67 23.36
N VAL A 416 14.21 1.81 22.80
CA VAL A 416 13.86 2.82 21.78
C VAL A 416 12.64 3.58 22.27
N LYS A 417 12.61 4.90 22.06
CA LYS A 417 11.42 5.72 22.32
C LYS A 417 10.46 5.57 21.14
N LEU A 418 9.18 5.32 21.41
CA LEU A 418 8.15 5.14 20.39
C LEU A 418 7.16 6.32 20.31
N ASP A 419 7.22 7.26 21.25
CA ASP A 419 6.30 8.39 21.31
C ASP A 419 6.67 9.51 20.32
N GLU A 420 5.67 10.02 19.59
CA GLU A 420 5.83 11.06 18.56
C GLU A 420 6.56 12.32 19.05
N ASN A 421 6.32 12.72 20.30
CA ASN A 421 6.91 13.90 20.92
C ASN A 421 8.33 13.66 21.48
N LYS A 422 8.84 12.42 21.43
CA LYS A 422 10.18 11.97 21.84
C LYS A 422 10.53 12.25 23.31
N SER A 423 9.51 12.48 24.13
CA SER A 423 9.58 12.52 25.60
C SER A 423 10.26 11.27 26.16
N GLY A 424 9.99 10.09 25.58
CA GLY A 424 10.40 8.79 26.15
C GLY A 424 9.44 8.29 27.21
N GLU A 425 8.22 8.80 27.25
CA GLU A 425 7.16 8.25 28.08
C GLU A 425 6.53 6.99 27.46
N VAL A 426 6.82 6.64 26.20
CA VAL A 426 6.57 5.30 25.63
C VAL A 426 7.89 4.71 25.14
N VAL A 427 8.29 3.57 25.70
CA VAL A 427 9.55 2.89 25.33
C VAL A 427 9.30 1.45 24.90
N ALA A 428 10.08 1.00 23.93
CA ALA A 428 10.21 -0.40 23.57
C ALA A 428 11.56 -0.98 24.00
N TYR A 429 11.55 -2.20 24.53
CA TYR A 429 12.76 -2.96 24.86
C TYR A 429 12.54 -4.47 24.70
N ILE A 430 13.62 -5.24 24.57
CA ILE A 430 13.58 -6.70 24.48
C ILE A 430 14.07 -7.31 25.79
N LYS A 431 13.32 -8.29 26.31
CA LYS A 431 13.72 -9.13 27.45
C LYS A 431 13.08 -10.52 27.28
N ASP A 432 13.85 -11.58 27.54
CA ASP A 432 13.36 -12.97 27.55
C ASP A 432 12.57 -13.37 26.28
N ASN A 433 13.09 -13.02 25.09
CA ASN A 433 12.44 -13.18 23.77
C ASN A 433 11.06 -12.50 23.63
N THR A 434 10.70 -11.63 24.57
CA THR A 434 9.50 -10.80 24.54
C THR A 434 9.90 -9.36 24.27
N VAL A 435 9.10 -8.67 23.45
CA VAL A 435 9.24 -7.23 23.23
C VAL A 435 8.15 -6.51 23.99
N TYR A 436 8.58 -5.68 24.92
CA TYR A 436 7.72 -4.90 25.78
C TYR A 436 7.61 -3.50 25.21
N ILE A 437 6.39 -3.01 25.13
CA ILE A 437 6.05 -1.63 24.76
C ILE A 437 5.36 -1.03 25.98
N SER A 438 6.09 -0.21 26.70
CA SER A 438 5.80 0.16 28.07
C SER A 438 5.60 1.67 28.23
N SER A 439 4.61 2.04 29.01
CA SER A 439 4.40 3.42 29.46
C SER A 439 3.87 3.46 30.88
N ASN A 440 4.10 4.58 31.57
CA ASN A 440 3.46 4.89 32.84
C ASN A 440 2.05 5.51 32.65
N LYS A 441 1.63 5.80 31.41
CA LYS A 441 0.29 6.29 31.04
C LYS A 441 -0.35 5.35 30.00
N THR A 442 -1.55 5.69 29.51
CA THR A 442 -2.19 4.98 28.39
C THR A 442 -1.37 5.16 27.11
N ILE A 443 -1.14 4.06 26.38
CA ILE A 443 -0.48 4.06 25.07
C ILE A 443 -1.59 4.07 24.01
N TYR A 444 -1.61 5.09 23.17
CA TYR A 444 -2.57 5.21 22.07
C TYR A 444 -1.94 4.71 20.77
N ALA A 445 -2.69 3.91 20.03
CA ALA A 445 -2.38 3.60 18.63
C ALA A 445 -2.54 4.86 17.76
N ASN A 446 -1.79 4.91 16.65
CA ASN A 446 -1.90 6.00 15.68
C ASN A 446 -3.24 5.91 14.93
N PRO A 447 -3.96 7.01 14.63
CA PRO A 447 -5.15 6.97 13.77
C PRO A 447 -4.92 6.23 12.44
N GLU A 448 -3.75 6.42 11.84
CA GLU A 448 -3.22 5.62 10.72
C GLU A 448 -2.33 4.52 11.32
N SER A 449 -2.94 3.42 11.78
CA SER A 449 -2.21 2.23 12.26
C SER A 449 -2.03 1.19 11.15
N ASP A 450 -1.89 1.65 9.90
CA ASP A 450 -1.58 0.74 8.82
C ASP A 450 -0.19 0.11 9.01
N TYR A 451 -0.06 -1.15 8.62
CA TYR A 451 1.11 -1.99 8.83
C TYR A 451 1.55 -2.21 10.29
N PHE A 452 0.77 -1.84 11.32
CA PHE A 452 1.17 -1.81 12.75
C PHE A 452 2.16 -2.89 13.26
N MET A 453 2.00 -4.17 12.91
CA MET A 453 2.93 -5.28 13.22
C MET A 453 3.32 -6.09 11.95
N ASN A 454 3.42 -5.42 10.82
CA ASN A 454 3.60 -6.03 9.51
C ASN A 454 4.96 -6.73 9.33
N ASN A 455 4.93 -7.98 8.89
CA ASN A 455 6.03 -8.93 8.74
C ASN A 455 6.79 -9.22 10.04
N PHE A 456 6.06 -9.31 11.17
CA PHE A 456 6.60 -9.81 12.43
C PHE A 456 6.61 -11.36 12.44
N GLU A 457 7.28 -11.94 11.45
CA GLU A 457 7.24 -13.37 11.08
C GLU A 457 7.48 -14.35 12.25
N ASN A 458 8.28 -13.97 13.24
CA ASN A 458 8.64 -14.82 14.38
C ASN A 458 7.67 -14.74 15.58
N ILE A 459 6.73 -13.78 15.56
CA ILE A 459 5.79 -13.56 16.67
C ILE A 459 4.70 -14.62 16.68
N LYS A 460 4.49 -15.22 17.85
CA LYS A 460 3.53 -16.30 18.14
C LYS A 460 2.37 -15.84 19.01
N GLU A 461 2.57 -14.77 19.78
CA GLU A 461 1.62 -14.20 20.73
C GLU A 461 1.74 -12.68 20.76
N VAL A 462 0.61 -11.98 20.79
CA VAL A 462 0.53 -10.52 20.96
C VAL A 462 -0.44 -10.22 22.10
N ASP A 463 0.03 -9.49 23.10
CA ASP A 463 -0.80 -8.95 24.20
C ASP A 463 -0.97 -7.44 24.03
N ILE A 464 -2.14 -7.04 23.54
CA ILE A 464 -2.56 -5.65 23.32
C ILE A 464 -3.29 -5.03 24.52
N SER A 465 -3.28 -5.66 25.71
CA SER A 465 -4.18 -5.29 26.83
C SER A 465 -4.03 -3.86 27.36
N ASN A 466 -2.96 -3.14 27.01
CA ASN A 466 -2.73 -1.74 27.38
C ASN A 466 -2.51 -0.81 26.17
N LEU A 467 -2.90 -1.25 24.97
CA LEU A 467 -2.99 -0.41 23.77
C LEU A 467 -4.42 0.11 23.62
N ASP A 468 -4.57 1.43 23.52
CA ASP A 468 -5.85 2.10 23.25
C ASP A 468 -5.97 2.35 21.74
N THR A 469 -6.86 1.63 21.06
CA THR A 469 -7.13 1.77 19.63
C THR A 469 -8.36 2.62 19.31
N SER A 470 -8.98 3.28 20.30
CA SER A 470 -10.23 4.04 20.11
C SER A 470 -10.14 5.18 19.08
N LYS A 471 -8.92 5.61 18.73
CA LYS A 471 -8.66 6.66 17.73
C LYS A 471 -8.28 6.12 16.35
N VAL A 472 -8.17 4.81 16.16
CA VAL A 472 -7.75 4.20 14.89
C VAL A 472 -8.88 4.27 13.86
N VAL A 473 -8.55 4.77 12.68
CA VAL A 473 -9.43 4.84 11.51
C VAL A 473 -8.97 3.84 10.44
N ASN A 474 -7.68 3.55 10.38
CA ASN A 474 -7.08 2.67 9.38
C ASN A 474 -6.27 1.55 10.07
N MET A 475 -6.68 0.29 9.88
CA MET A 475 -6.00 -0.92 10.37
C MET A 475 -5.46 -1.79 9.24
N LYS A 476 -5.28 -1.22 8.03
CA LYS A 476 -4.80 -1.94 6.86
C LYS A 476 -3.46 -2.64 7.14
N TYR A 477 -3.32 -3.91 6.81
CA TYR A 477 -2.11 -4.72 7.09
C TYR A 477 -1.67 -4.82 8.57
N ALA A 478 -2.51 -4.51 9.57
CA ALA A 478 -2.04 -4.34 10.96
C ALA A 478 -1.30 -5.56 11.56
N PHE A 479 -1.63 -6.80 11.17
CA PHE A 479 -0.88 -8.01 11.54
C PHE A 479 -0.37 -8.80 10.32
N ASN A 480 -0.36 -8.20 9.12
CA ASN A 480 0.02 -8.90 7.89
C ASN A 480 1.43 -9.52 8.00
N GLY A 481 1.61 -10.76 7.55
CA GLY A 481 2.91 -11.42 7.57
C GLY A 481 3.41 -11.83 8.95
N CYS A 482 2.56 -11.84 9.98
CA CYS A 482 2.85 -12.50 11.26
C CYS A 482 2.77 -14.03 11.10
N SER A 483 3.63 -14.61 10.26
CA SER A 483 3.54 -15.99 9.78
C SER A 483 3.63 -17.08 10.87
N SER A 484 4.21 -16.77 12.04
CA SER A 484 4.22 -17.66 13.23
C SER A 484 3.04 -17.46 14.20
N LEU A 485 2.16 -16.47 13.98
CA LEU A 485 1.06 -16.13 14.89
C LEU A 485 -0.01 -17.22 14.82
N LYS A 486 -0.26 -17.90 15.93
CA LYS A 486 -1.23 -19.01 16.00
C LYS A 486 -2.63 -18.56 16.41
N LYS A 487 -2.69 -17.57 17.31
CA LYS A 487 -3.90 -16.97 17.89
C LYS A 487 -3.59 -15.54 18.32
N ILE A 488 -4.61 -14.70 18.33
CA ILE A 488 -4.58 -13.34 18.88
C ILE A 488 -5.89 -13.10 19.64
N ASN A 489 -5.84 -12.36 20.75
CA ASN A 489 -7.03 -11.87 21.43
C ASN A 489 -7.33 -10.46 20.90
N THR A 490 -8.54 -10.25 20.39
CA THR A 490 -8.99 -8.96 19.82
C THR A 490 -9.95 -8.18 20.74
N ASP A 491 -10.27 -8.68 21.93
CA ASP A 491 -11.23 -8.10 22.90
C ASP A 491 -10.90 -6.65 23.33
N LYS A 492 -9.68 -6.20 23.05
CA LYS A 492 -9.14 -4.87 23.40
C LYS A 492 -8.92 -3.97 22.18
N LEU A 493 -9.21 -4.46 20.98
CA LEU A 493 -9.31 -3.62 19.79
C LEU A 493 -10.68 -2.93 19.79
N ASP A 494 -10.70 -1.68 20.24
CA ASP A 494 -11.79 -0.78 19.84
C ASP A 494 -11.59 -0.45 18.34
N THR A 495 -12.49 -0.98 17.51
CA THR A 495 -12.53 -0.71 16.07
C THR A 495 -13.73 0.16 15.66
N SER A 496 -14.40 0.80 16.63
CA SER A 496 -15.67 1.53 16.38
C SER A 496 -15.55 2.72 15.43
N ASN A 497 -14.32 3.18 15.15
CA ASN A 497 -13.98 4.25 14.20
C ASN A 497 -13.22 3.75 12.96
N VAL A 498 -12.98 2.44 12.82
CA VAL A 498 -12.17 1.89 11.72
C VAL A 498 -12.98 1.82 10.42
N GLU A 499 -12.44 2.41 9.36
CA GLU A 499 -13.01 2.46 8.01
C GLU A 499 -12.31 1.46 7.06
N ASN A 500 -11.05 1.09 7.31
CA ASN A 500 -10.31 0.13 6.49
C ASN A 500 -9.70 -1.00 7.34
N MET A 501 -10.05 -2.26 7.02
CA MET A 501 -9.51 -3.48 7.62
C MET A 501 -8.82 -4.39 6.59
N SER A 502 -8.51 -3.88 5.40
CA SER A 502 -7.92 -4.68 4.34
C SER A 502 -6.60 -5.32 4.77
N SER A 503 -6.43 -6.60 4.43
CA SER A 503 -5.24 -7.40 4.72
C SER A 503 -4.85 -7.50 6.21
N ILE A 504 -5.75 -7.23 7.16
CA ILE A 504 -5.38 -7.12 8.60
C ILE A 504 -4.67 -8.38 9.14
N PHE A 505 -5.07 -9.58 8.72
CA PHE A 505 -4.43 -10.86 9.06
C PHE A 505 -3.77 -11.56 7.87
N ALA A 506 -3.59 -10.88 6.73
CA ALA A 506 -3.02 -11.50 5.54
C ALA A 506 -1.63 -12.12 5.82
N ASN A 507 -1.28 -13.21 5.13
CA ASN A 507 -0.05 -13.97 5.30
C ASN A 507 0.24 -14.48 6.74
N CYS A 508 -0.75 -14.52 7.64
CA CYS A 508 -0.64 -15.19 8.94
C CYS A 508 -0.78 -16.71 8.78
N THR A 509 0.18 -17.33 8.10
CA THR A 509 0.12 -18.75 7.66
C THR A 509 -0.06 -19.76 8.80
N SER A 510 0.36 -19.43 10.03
CA SER A 510 0.18 -20.28 11.22
C SER A 510 -1.14 -20.06 11.98
N LEU A 511 -1.97 -19.08 11.59
CA LEU A 511 -3.20 -18.72 12.31
C LEU A 511 -4.21 -19.87 12.23
N GLU A 512 -4.54 -20.47 13.36
CA GLU A 512 -5.46 -21.62 13.43
C GLU A 512 -6.91 -21.16 13.68
N SER A 513 -7.07 -20.05 14.40
CA SER A 513 -8.34 -19.47 14.82
C SER A 513 -8.14 -18.03 15.31
N VAL A 514 -9.10 -17.15 15.07
CA VAL A 514 -9.19 -15.82 15.71
C VAL A 514 -10.63 -15.60 16.19
N ASP A 515 -10.78 -15.06 17.41
CA ASP A 515 -12.07 -14.56 17.90
C ASP A 515 -12.26 -13.13 17.36
N LEU A 516 -13.40 -12.88 16.74
CA LEU A 516 -13.76 -11.59 16.15
C LEU A 516 -15.01 -10.98 16.80
N SER A 517 -15.59 -11.63 17.82
CA SER A 517 -16.88 -11.30 18.43
C SER A 517 -16.95 -9.97 19.20
N LYS A 518 -15.86 -9.19 19.17
CA LYS A 518 -15.73 -7.85 19.77
C LYS A 518 -15.37 -6.77 18.76
N LEU A 519 -15.08 -7.13 17.51
CA LEU A 519 -14.83 -6.16 16.46
C LEU A 519 -16.15 -5.50 16.06
N ASN A 520 -16.11 -4.17 15.97
CA ASN A 520 -17.18 -3.38 15.37
C ASN A 520 -16.77 -3.03 13.94
N THR A 521 -17.50 -3.53 12.95
CA THR A 521 -17.19 -3.34 11.52
C THR A 521 -18.12 -2.37 10.80
N LYS A 522 -19.09 -1.75 11.50
CA LYS A 522 -20.17 -0.95 10.89
C LYS A 522 -19.70 0.19 9.96
N ASN A 523 -18.49 0.72 10.18
CA ASN A 523 -17.89 1.82 9.43
C ASN A 523 -16.92 1.33 8.33
N VAL A 524 -16.63 0.03 8.28
CA VAL A 524 -15.64 -0.55 7.37
C VAL A 524 -16.18 -0.56 5.94
N THR A 525 -15.41 0.00 5.01
CA THR A 525 -15.72 0.02 3.58
C THR A 525 -14.86 -0.97 2.78
N ASP A 526 -13.71 -1.37 3.31
CA ASP A 526 -12.74 -2.24 2.63
C ASP A 526 -12.28 -3.39 3.54
N MET A 527 -12.65 -4.62 3.14
CA MET A 527 -12.24 -5.90 3.75
C MET A 527 -11.41 -6.76 2.79
N SER A 528 -10.85 -6.17 1.72
CA SER A 528 -10.01 -6.91 0.77
C SER A 528 -8.84 -7.62 1.46
N ASP A 529 -8.52 -8.83 1.01
CA ASP A 529 -7.40 -9.64 1.49
C ASP A 529 -7.41 -9.95 3.01
N MET A 530 -8.51 -9.70 3.75
CA MET A 530 -8.51 -9.68 5.23
C MET A 530 -7.84 -10.90 5.89
N PHE A 531 -8.06 -12.11 5.33
CA PHE A 531 -7.45 -13.37 5.74
C PHE A 531 -6.60 -14.02 4.63
N PHE A 532 -6.22 -13.29 3.59
CA PHE A 532 -5.45 -13.83 2.45
C PHE A 532 -4.22 -14.60 2.92
N LYS A 533 -3.98 -15.82 2.42
CA LYS A 533 -2.88 -16.71 2.85
C LYS A 533 -2.87 -17.11 4.33
N CYS A 534 -4.00 -17.07 5.03
CA CYS A 534 -4.16 -17.73 6.34
C CYS A 534 -4.27 -19.27 6.17
N SER A 535 -3.21 -19.90 5.67
CA SER A 535 -3.21 -21.29 5.19
C SER A 535 -3.60 -22.36 6.23
N ASN A 536 -3.50 -22.07 7.53
CA ASN A 536 -3.89 -22.99 8.61
C ASN A 536 -5.26 -22.68 9.24
N LEU A 537 -5.96 -21.63 8.78
CA LEU A 537 -7.26 -21.22 9.32
C LEU A 537 -8.33 -22.22 8.88
N LYS A 538 -8.93 -22.93 9.84
CA LYS A 538 -9.88 -24.03 9.56
C LYS A 538 -11.32 -23.60 9.41
N SER A 539 -11.68 -22.52 10.10
CA SER A 539 -13.02 -21.95 10.19
C SER A 539 -12.91 -20.53 10.71
N ILE A 540 -13.85 -19.68 10.33
CA ILE A 540 -13.97 -18.31 10.81
C ILE A 540 -15.43 -18.03 11.17
N ASP A 541 -15.67 -17.26 12.24
CA ASP A 541 -16.99 -16.79 12.62
C ASP A 541 -17.11 -15.31 12.26
N LEU A 542 -18.12 -14.98 11.47
CA LEU A 542 -18.39 -13.64 10.94
C LEU A 542 -19.74 -13.09 11.43
N SER A 543 -20.45 -13.79 12.31
CA SER A 543 -21.83 -13.45 12.75
C SER A 543 -21.99 -12.10 13.45
N ASN A 544 -20.87 -11.46 13.82
CA ASN A 544 -20.85 -10.13 14.46
C ASN A 544 -20.46 -9.00 13.48
N PHE A 545 -20.24 -9.32 12.20
CA PHE A 545 -19.84 -8.33 11.19
C PHE A 545 -21.06 -7.62 10.61
N ASP A 546 -21.18 -6.32 10.91
CA ASP A 546 -21.96 -5.41 10.07
C ASP A 546 -21.12 -5.07 8.83
N THR A 547 -21.48 -5.63 7.67
CA THR A 547 -20.86 -5.34 6.38
C THR A 547 -21.67 -4.40 5.51
N SER A 548 -22.70 -3.74 6.03
CA SER A 548 -23.64 -2.90 5.26
C SER A 548 -23.01 -1.68 4.56
N ASN A 549 -21.76 -1.37 4.88
CA ASN A 549 -20.94 -0.33 4.25
C ASN A 549 -19.75 -0.86 3.44
N VAL A 550 -19.53 -2.18 3.37
CA VAL A 550 -18.40 -2.77 2.65
C VAL A 550 -18.64 -2.74 1.14
N GLU A 551 -17.68 -2.14 0.42
CA GLU A 551 -17.68 -2.04 -1.04
C GLU A 551 -16.72 -3.06 -1.69
N ASN A 552 -15.70 -3.52 -0.97
CA ASN A 552 -14.68 -4.43 -1.49
C ASN A 552 -14.41 -5.64 -0.57
N MET A 553 -14.56 -6.85 -1.13
CA MET A 553 -14.27 -8.14 -0.49
C MET A 553 -13.29 -9.00 -1.32
N SER A 554 -12.57 -8.41 -2.28
CA SER A 554 -11.62 -9.17 -3.12
C SER A 554 -10.56 -9.89 -2.30
N TYR A 555 -10.19 -11.12 -2.67
CA TYR A 555 -9.18 -11.95 -1.99
C TYR A 555 -9.42 -12.22 -0.49
N MET A 556 -10.59 -11.89 0.08
CA MET A 556 -10.82 -11.91 1.53
C MET A 556 -10.42 -13.22 2.22
N PHE A 557 -10.62 -14.37 1.56
CA PHE A 557 -10.20 -15.70 2.00
C PHE A 557 -9.26 -16.40 1.01
N GLY A 558 -8.66 -15.68 0.06
CA GLY A 558 -7.76 -16.28 -0.95
C GLY A 558 -6.56 -17.00 -0.31
N ASP A 559 -6.13 -18.12 -0.88
CA ASP A 559 -5.09 -19.02 -0.36
C ASP A 559 -5.33 -19.53 1.09
N CYS A 560 -6.55 -19.46 1.63
CA CYS A 560 -6.94 -20.11 2.90
C CYS A 560 -7.07 -21.63 2.75
N ASN A 561 -5.95 -22.28 2.42
CA ASN A 561 -5.87 -23.72 2.13
C ASN A 561 -6.41 -24.61 3.25
N GLY A 562 -6.44 -24.16 4.51
CA GLY A 562 -6.95 -24.92 5.67
C GLY A 562 -8.47 -24.86 5.86
N LEU A 563 -9.16 -23.94 5.18
CA LEU A 563 -10.59 -23.69 5.32
C LEU A 563 -11.37 -24.83 4.66
N THR A 564 -12.20 -25.54 5.42
CA THR A 564 -13.02 -26.65 4.88
C THR A 564 -14.45 -26.25 4.58
N LYS A 565 -14.97 -25.25 5.30
CA LYS A 565 -16.30 -24.65 5.16
C LYS A 565 -16.28 -23.21 5.70
N ILE A 566 -17.22 -22.39 5.26
CA ILE A 566 -17.44 -21.03 5.77
C ILE A 566 -18.94 -20.72 5.84
N ASN A 567 -19.35 -19.95 6.86
CA ASN A 567 -20.71 -19.39 6.96
C ASN A 567 -20.66 -17.93 6.48
N LEU A 568 -21.57 -17.55 5.59
CA LEU A 568 -21.65 -16.21 5.01
C LEU A 568 -23.03 -15.55 5.21
N ASN A 569 -23.97 -16.26 5.85
CA ASN A 569 -25.39 -15.90 5.90
C ASN A 569 -25.68 -14.61 6.67
N ASP A 570 -24.77 -14.17 7.54
CA ASP A 570 -24.86 -12.91 8.28
C ASP A 570 -24.29 -11.70 7.50
N LEU A 571 -23.66 -11.91 6.32
CA LEU A 571 -23.02 -10.85 5.55
C LEU A 571 -24.01 -10.10 4.65
N ASN A 572 -24.17 -8.80 4.90
CA ASN A 572 -24.87 -7.90 3.99
C ASN A 572 -23.91 -7.43 2.88
N THR A 573 -24.05 -7.98 1.66
CA THR A 573 -23.19 -7.65 0.51
C THR A 573 -23.78 -6.61 -0.45
N LYS A 574 -24.88 -5.93 -0.10
CA LYS A 574 -25.62 -5.00 -0.99
C LYS A 574 -24.82 -3.88 -1.62
N LYS A 575 -23.68 -3.48 -1.03
CA LYS A 575 -22.78 -2.45 -1.57
C LYS A 575 -21.50 -3.01 -2.19
N VAL A 576 -21.27 -4.32 -2.12
CA VAL A 576 -20.04 -4.94 -2.60
C VAL A 576 -20.03 -4.87 -4.12
N THR A 577 -19.03 -4.20 -4.68
CA THR A 577 -18.80 -4.11 -6.13
C THR A 577 -17.72 -5.08 -6.61
N ASN A 578 -16.88 -5.58 -5.70
CA ASN A 578 -15.74 -6.42 -6.03
C ASN A 578 -15.64 -7.67 -5.13
N MET A 579 -15.80 -8.85 -5.74
CA MET A 579 -15.62 -10.17 -5.14
C MET A 579 -14.49 -10.97 -5.82
N MET A 580 -13.61 -10.29 -6.56
CA MET A 580 -12.48 -10.91 -7.27
C MET A 580 -11.68 -11.82 -6.34
N ALA A 581 -11.47 -13.08 -6.76
CA ALA A 581 -10.63 -14.05 -6.08
C ALA A 581 -10.99 -14.34 -4.59
N MET A 582 -12.21 -14.04 -4.15
CA MET A 582 -12.62 -14.11 -2.73
C MET A 582 -12.27 -15.45 -2.05
N PHE A 583 -12.35 -16.57 -2.78
CA PHE A 583 -12.02 -17.93 -2.31
C PHE A 583 -10.92 -18.60 -3.14
N THR A 584 -10.12 -17.86 -3.92
CA THR A 584 -9.08 -18.47 -4.76
C THR A 584 -8.15 -19.37 -3.95
N ASN A 585 -7.74 -20.52 -4.47
CA ASN A 585 -6.88 -21.52 -3.82
C ASN A 585 -7.35 -21.96 -2.41
N CYS A 586 -8.64 -21.90 -2.09
CA CYS A 586 -9.20 -22.56 -0.91
C CYS A 586 -9.28 -24.08 -1.12
N LYS A 587 -8.13 -24.74 -1.27
CA LYS A 587 -8.03 -26.12 -1.80
C LYS A 587 -8.84 -27.17 -1.01
N ASN A 588 -9.00 -26.99 0.30
CA ASN A 588 -9.76 -27.91 1.14
C ASN A 588 -11.24 -27.54 1.33
N LEU A 589 -11.69 -26.40 0.78
CA LEU A 589 -13.10 -25.99 0.81
C LEU A 589 -13.89 -26.96 -0.08
N ASN A 590 -14.83 -27.68 0.54
CA ASN A 590 -15.60 -28.74 -0.14
C ASN A 590 -17.09 -28.41 -0.31
N GLU A 591 -17.58 -27.46 0.50
CA GLU A 591 -18.94 -26.96 0.55
C GLU A 591 -18.90 -25.47 0.90
N ILE A 592 -19.75 -24.68 0.24
CA ILE A 592 -19.98 -23.27 0.53
C ILE A 592 -21.44 -22.94 0.24
N ASP A 593 -22.11 -22.29 1.19
CA ASP A 593 -23.42 -21.69 0.97
C ASP A 593 -23.25 -20.24 0.53
N LEU A 594 -24.02 -19.84 -0.48
CA LEU A 594 -23.98 -18.53 -1.11
C LEU A 594 -25.38 -17.91 -1.22
N ILE A 595 -26.41 -18.55 -0.67
CA ILE A 595 -27.82 -18.20 -0.90
C ILE A 595 -28.17 -16.78 -0.45
N ASP A 596 -27.54 -16.30 0.62
CA ASP A 596 -27.78 -14.97 1.21
C ASP A 596 -26.88 -13.86 0.63
N LEU A 597 -25.98 -14.17 -0.31
CA LEU A 597 -25.15 -13.16 -0.96
C LEU A 597 -25.93 -12.37 -2.01
N ASP A 598 -26.19 -11.11 -1.73
CA ASP A 598 -26.66 -10.12 -2.69
C ASP A 598 -25.50 -9.72 -3.62
N THR A 599 -25.65 -9.97 -4.92
CA THR A 599 -24.63 -9.63 -5.94
C THR A 599 -25.08 -8.54 -6.92
N ASP A 600 -26.20 -7.85 -6.66
CA ASP A 600 -26.81 -6.90 -7.60
C ASP A 600 -25.85 -5.81 -8.08
N ASN A 601 -24.91 -5.38 -7.23
CA ASN A 601 -23.93 -4.33 -7.52
C ASN A 601 -22.52 -4.88 -7.85
N VAL A 602 -22.32 -6.20 -7.95
CA VAL A 602 -20.99 -6.79 -8.19
C VAL A 602 -20.59 -6.62 -9.67
N GLU A 603 -19.44 -5.98 -9.90
CA GLU A 603 -18.88 -5.72 -11.24
C GLU A 603 -17.81 -6.74 -11.63
N ASN A 604 -17.18 -7.40 -10.65
CA ASN A 604 -16.03 -8.29 -10.86
C ASN A 604 -16.09 -9.56 -9.97
N THR A 605 -16.17 -10.73 -10.62
CA THR A 605 -16.14 -12.07 -10.02
C THR A 605 -14.96 -12.91 -10.54
N SER A 606 -13.99 -12.30 -11.22
CA SER A 606 -12.82 -13.02 -11.76
C SER A 606 -12.05 -13.76 -10.67
N TYR A 607 -11.56 -14.95 -10.99
CA TYR A 607 -10.86 -15.88 -10.08
C TYR A 607 -11.63 -16.30 -8.80
N MET A 608 -12.91 -15.93 -8.61
CA MET A 608 -13.60 -16.02 -7.31
C MET A 608 -13.47 -17.38 -6.60
N PHE A 609 -13.52 -18.49 -7.35
CA PHE A 609 -13.34 -19.87 -6.84
C PHE A 609 -12.13 -20.58 -7.44
N SER A 610 -11.27 -19.90 -8.19
CA SER A 610 -10.16 -20.53 -8.91
C SER A 610 -9.24 -21.33 -7.97
N GLY A 611 -8.98 -22.60 -8.26
CA GLY A 611 -8.12 -23.46 -7.44
C GLY A 611 -8.80 -24.07 -6.20
N CYS A 612 -10.13 -23.99 -6.09
CA CYS A 612 -10.92 -24.74 -5.09
C CYS A 612 -10.98 -26.25 -5.44
N LEU A 613 -9.86 -26.95 -5.30
CA LEU A 613 -9.67 -28.33 -5.76
C LEU A 613 -10.70 -29.33 -5.24
N ASN A 614 -11.18 -29.18 -4.00
CA ASN A 614 -12.13 -30.11 -3.36
C ASN A 614 -13.61 -29.68 -3.45
N LEU A 615 -13.92 -28.53 -4.04
CA LEU A 615 -15.30 -28.05 -4.17
C LEU A 615 -16.02 -28.91 -5.20
N THR A 616 -17.06 -29.63 -4.79
CA THR A 616 -17.76 -30.61 -5.66
C THR A 616 -19.03 -30.05 -6.30
N LYS A 617 -19.67 -29.10 -5.63
CA LYS A 617 -20.94 -28.48 -6.05
C LYS A 617 -20.92 -26.98 -5.75
N LEU A 618 -21.68 -26.23 -6.53
CA LEU A 618 -21.91 -24.81 -6.30
C LEU A 618 -23.27 -24.38 -6.86
N ASP A 619 -24.13 -23.81 -6.01
CA ASP A 619 -25.35 -23.17 -6.48
C ASP A 619 -25.14 -21.65 -6.59
N LEU A 620 -25.35 -21.11 -7.79
CA LEU A 620 -25.34 -19.68 -8.07
C LEU A 620 -26.72 -19.19 -8.54
N SER A 621 -27.79 -19.91 -8.16
CA SER A 621 -29.19 -19.57 -8.47
C SER A 621 -29.56 -18.13 -8.12
N ASN A 622 -29.03 -17.60 -7.01
CA ASN A 622 -29.28 -16.23 -6.53
C ASN A 622 -28.30 -15.17 -7.09
N PHE A 623 -27.26 -15.55 -7.84
CA PHE A 623 -26.29 -14.58 -8.36
C PHE A 623 -26.91 -13.77 -9.51
N ASN A 624 -27.22 -12.51 -9.23
CA ASN A 624 -27.44 -11.51 -10.27
C ASN A 624 -26.08 -11.06 -10.81
N THR A 625 -25.77 -11.40 -12.06
CA THR A 625 -24.54 -10.98 -12.74
C THR A 625 -24.76 -9.90 -13.80
N SER A 626 -25.92 -9.23 -13.79
CA SER A 626 -26.27 -8.22 -14.79
C SER A 626 -25.29 -7.03 -14.85
N ASN A 627 -24.58 -6.73 -13.76
CA ASN A 627 -23.52 -5.71 -13.71
C ASN A 627 -22.09 -6.27 -13.81
N VAL A 628 -21.91 -7.61 -13.85
CA VAL A 628 -20.58 -8.22 -13.93
C VAL A 628 -19.99 -8.02 -15.31
N THR A 629 -18.75 -7.51 -15.35
CA THR A 629 -18.01 -7.27 -16.60
C THR A 629 -16.85 -8.25 -16.82
N ASN A 630 -16.41 -8.95 -15.76
CA ASN A 630 -15.27 -9.86 -15.80
C ASN A 630 -15.53 -11.13 -14.97
N MET A 631 -15.56 -12.27 -15.66
CA MET A 631 -15.68 -13.64 -15.11
C MET A 631 -14.42 -14.48 -15.41
N SER A 632 -13.32 -13.86 -15.84
CA SER A 632 -12.08 -14.57 -16.18
C SER A 632 -11.59 -15.44 -15.02
N TYR A 633 -11.20 -16.67 -15.35
CA TYR A 633 -10.71 -17.70 -14.41
C TYR A 633 -11.64 -18.00 -13.21
N MET A 634 -12.92 -17.61 -13.23
CA MET A 634 -13.82 -17.71 -12.05
C MET A 634 -13.83 -19.11 -11.39
N PHE A 635 -13.73 -20.18 -12.18
CA PHE A 635 -13.66 -21.57 -11.70
C PHE A 635 -12.35 -22.29 -12.11
N ALA A 636 -11.34 -21.58 -12.61
CA ALA A 636 -10.14 -22.19 -13.17
C ALA A 636 -9.45 -23.11 -12.15
N SER A 637 -9.14 -24.34 -12.56
CA SER A 637 -8.57 -25.43 -11.73
C SER A 637 -9.47 -25.90 -10.58
N CYS A 638 -10.80 -25.77 -10.68
CA CYS A 638 -11.75 -26.48 -9.81
C CYS A 638 -11.92 -27.94 -10.27
N GLU A 639 -10.88 -28.78 -10.10
CA GLU A 639 -10.85 -30.12 -10.71
C GLU A 639 -11.99 -31.06 -10.25
N SER A 640 -12.43 -30.99 -8.99
CA SER A 640 -13.53 -31.82 -8.46
C SER A 640 -14.92 -31.25 -8.71
N LEU A 641 -15.04 -30.04 -9.27
CA LEU A 641 -16.31 -29.34 -9.40
C LEU A 641 -17.14 -29.98 -10.51
N ARG A 642 -18.23 -30.63 -10.09
CA ARG A 642 -19.11 -31.41 -10.96
C ARG A 642 -20.42 -30.68 -11.21
N ASP A 643 -21.18 -30.40 -10.14
CA ASP A 643 -22.54 -29.85 -10.28
C ASP A 643 -22.50 -28.34 -10.05
N VAL A 644 -22.67 -27.53 -11.10
CA VAL A 644 -22.70 -26.07 -11.00
C VAL A 644 -23.96 -25.52 -11.66
N ASN A 645 -24.75 -24.77 -10.89
CA ASN A 645 -25.88 -24.05 -11.43
C ASN A 645 -25.43 -22.71 -12.03
N LEU A 646 -25.37 -22.63 -13.36
CA LEU A 646 -24.96 -21.44 -14.12
C LEU A 646 -26.11 -20.82 -14.93
N GLU A 647 -27.33 -21.36 -14.82
CA GLU A 647 -28.41 -21.01 -15.75
C GLU A 647 -28.94 -19.57 -15.57
N ASN A 648 -28.79 -19.00 -14.37
CA ASN A 648 -29.22 -17.63 -14.05
C ASN A 648 -28.14 -16.56 -14.31
N LEU A 649 -26.92 -16.94 -14.72
CA LEU A 649 -25.85 -15.96 -14.95
C LEU A 649 -26.13 -15.16 -16.24
N GLU A 650 -26.49 -13.89 -16.09
CA GLU A 650 -26.55 -12.92 -17.18
C GLU A 650 -25.11 -12.60 -17.65
N THR A 651 -24.85 -12.71 -18.96
CA THR A 651 -23.52 -12.47 -19.55
C THR A 651 -23.50 -11.26 -20.50
N LYS A 652 -24.62 -10.56 -20.66
CA LYS A 652 -24.82 -9.42 -21.58
C LYS A 652 -23.74 -8.33 -21.49
N ASN A 653 -23.24 -8.09 -20.28
CA ASN A 653 -22.22 -7.07 -19.97
C ASN A 653 -20.82 -7.67 -19.73
N VAL A 654 -20.65 -8.99 -19.81
CA VAL A 654 -19.39 -9.68 -19.55
C VAL A 654 -18.49 -9.59 -20.78
N ASN A 655 -17.36 -8.90 -20.62
CA ASN A 655 -16.38 -8.68 -21.68
C ASN A 655 -15.29 -9.76 -21.69
N ASP A 656 -15.00 -10.37 -20.53
CA ASP A 656 -13.89 -11.30 -20.32
C ASP A 656 -14.31 -12.58 -19.56
N MET A 657 -14.11 -13.73 -20.21
CA MET A 657 -14.24 -15.10 -19.70
C MET A 657 -12.96 -15.93 -19.93
N ASN A 658 -11.80 -15.29 -20.15
CA ASN A 658 -10.50 -15.96 -20.32
C ASN A 658 -10.29 -17.01 -19.20
N GLY A 659 -9.99 -18.24 -19.57
CA GLY A 659 -9.74 -19.33 -18.63
C GLY A 659 -10.89 -19.71 -17.67
N MET A 660 -12.12 -19.23 -17.85
CA MET A 660 -13.22 -19.37 -16.87
C MET A 660 -13.42 -20.82 -16.36
N PHE A 661 -13.31 -21.82 -17.25
CA PHE A 661 -13.39 -23.25 -16.92
C PHE A 661 -12.09 -24.03 -17.21
N TYR A 662 -10.95 -23.33 -17.27
CA TYR A 662 -9.63 -23.94 -17.47
C TYR A 662 -9.41 -25.06 -16.44
N VAL A 663 -9.19 -26.30 -16.87
CA VAL A 663 -8.95 -27.48 -16.00
C VAL A 663 -10.15 -27.80 -15.05
N CYS A 664 -11.38 -27.40 -15.41
CA CYS A 664 -12.62 -27.88 -14.76
C CYS A 664 -12.99 -29.28 -15.24
N ARG A 665 -12.19 -30.29 -14.86
CA ARG A 665 -12.19 -31.61 -15.48
C ARG A 665 -13.49 -32.41 -15.30
N ASN A 666 -14.15 -32.31 -14.14
CA ASN A 666 -15.38 -33.02 -13.80
C ASN A 666 -16.69 -32.29 -14.17
N LEU A 667 -16.62 -31.11 -14.79
CA LEU A 667 -17.75 -30.18 -14.91
C LEU A 667 -18.95 -30.78 -15.66
N ASN A 668 -20.14 -30.70 -15.06
CA ASN A 668 -21.43 -31.02 -15.64
C ASN A 668 -22.38 -29.83 -15.47
N ALA A 669 -22.45 -28.94 -16.47
CA ALA A 669 -23.17 -27.67 -16.36
C ALA A 669 -23.73 -27.17 -17.71
N THR A 670 -24.69 -26.25 -17.62
CA THR A 670 -25.25 -25.49 -18.74
C THR A 670 -25.00 -24.00 -18.49
N LEU A 671 -24.23 -23.33 -19.35
CA LEU A 671 -24.06 -21.88 -19.31
C LEU A 671 -24.94 -21.22 -20.37
N ASN A 672 -25.72 -20.23 -19.96
CA ASN A 672 -26.50 -19.36 -20.84
C ASN A 672 -25.63 -18.16 -21.25
N ILE A 673 -25.32 -18.02 -22.53
CA ILE A 673 -24.55 -16.88 -23.05
C ILE A 673 -25.53 -15.99 -23.84
N ASP A 674 -25.62 -14.72 -23.44
CA ASP A 674 -26.52 -13.74 -24.06
C ASP A 674 -25.83 -12.46 -24.55
N GLY A 675 -24.58 -12.23 -24.15
CA GLY A 675 -23.72 -11.10 -24.56
C GLY A 675 -22.66 -11.41 -25.62
N GLU A 676 -22.02 -10.35 -26.14
CA GLU A 676 -20.86 -10.43 -27.04
C GLU A 676 -19.54 -10.46 -26.25
N VAL A 677 -19.23 -11.61 -25.65
CA VAL A 677 -17.99 -11.80 -24.87
C VAL A 677 -16.75 -11.63 -25.78
N SER A 678 -15.93 -10.63 -25.48
CA SER A 678 -14.79 -10.23 -26.32
C SER A 678 -13.54 -11.10 -26.13
N SER A 679 -13.36 -11.69 -24.94
CA SER A 679 -12.16 -12.44 -24.54
C SER A 679 -12.53 -13.75 -23.86
N TYR A 680 -12.03 -14.88 -24.37
CA TYR A 680 -12.34 -16.24 -23.90
C TYR A 680 -11.18 -17.23 -24.16
N ALA A 681 -9.95 -16.73 -24.24
CA ALA A 681 -8.76 -17.56 -24.46
C ALA A 681 -8.58 -18.57 -23.32
N GLY A 682 -8.34 -19.84 -23.67
CA GLY A 682 -8.17 -20.96 -22.73
C GLY A 682 -9.41 -21.29 -21.87
N MET A 683 -10.57 -20.69 -22.16
CA MET A 683 -11.81 -20.88 -21.39
C MET A 683 -12.23 -22.36 -21.27
N LEU A 684 -11.95 -23.15 -22.31
CA LEU A 684 -12.41 -24.54 -22.47
C LEU A 684 -11.26 -25.56 -22.46
N ASP A 685 -10.04 -25.16 -22.09
CA ASP A 685 -8.88 -26.04 -22.02
C ASP A 685 -9.04 -27.05 -20.88
N HIS A 686 -9.00 -28.34 -21.20
CA HIS A 686 -9.16 -29.43 -20.22
C HIS A 686 -10.46 -29.37 -19.39
N CYS A 687 -11.50 -28.71 -19.93
CA CYS A 687 -12.84 -28.61 -19.35
C CYS A 687 -13.67 -29.87 -19.68
N ALA A 688 -14.42 -30.40 -18.69
CA ALA A 688 -15.35 -31.52 -18.85
C ALA A 688 -14.73 -32.73 -19.59
N VAL A 689 -13.58 -33.21 -19.14
CA VAL A 689 -12.82 -34.31 -19.77
C VAL A 689 -13.06 -35.68 -19.13
N GLU A 690 -13.62 -35.74 -17.92
CA GLU A 690 -13.88 -36.99 -17.19
C GLU A 690 -15.21 -37.65 -17.60
N ASP A 691 -15.34 -38.95 -17.32
CA ASP A 691 -16.52 -39.74 -17.69
C ASP A 691 -17.85 -39.16 -17.14
N GLY A 692 -18.78 -38.91 -18.06
CA GLY A 692 -20.08 -38.31 -17.76
C GLY A 692 -20.04 -36.82 -17.42
N SER A 693 -18.92 -36.14 -17.65
CA SER A 693 -18.81 -34.67 -17.59
C SER A 693 -19.26 -34.04 -18.91
N LYS A 694 -19.84 -32.85 -18.86
CA LYS A 694 -20.39 -32.14 -20.02
C LYS A 694 -20.54 -30.65 -19.74
N LEU A 695 -20.10 -29.80 -20.66
CA LEU A 695 -20.49 -28.39 -20.67
C LEU A 695 -21.39 -28.10 -21.88
N VAL A 696 -22.55 -27.47 -21.64
CA VAL A 696 -23.45 -26.99 -22.70
C VAL A 696 -23.42 -25.46 -22.73
N LEU A 697 -23.17 -24.89 -23.91
CA LEU A 697 -23.20 -23.44 -24.13
C LEU A 697 -24.49 -23.08 -24.90
N ASN A 698 -25.51 -22.65 -24.18
CA ASN A 698 -26.72 -22.06 -24.77
C ASN A 698 -26.44 -20.64 -25.26
N TYR A 699 -27.20 -20.16 -26.25
CA TYR A 699 -26.92 -18.89 -26.92
C TYR A 699 -28.19 -18.11 -27.29
N THR A 700 -28.08 -16.79 -27.37
CA THR A 700 -29.04 -15.92 -28.07
C THR A 700 -28.68 -15.77 -29.55
N ASN A 701 -29.59 -15.24 -30.37
CA ASN A 701 -29.29 -14.96 -31.79
C ASN A 701 -28.05 -14.05 -31.98
N ASN A 702 -27.81 -13.11 -31.05
CA ASN A 702 -26.69 -12.16 -31.12
C ASN A 702 -25.37 -12.83 -30.67
N SER A 703 -25.39 -13.62 -29.60
CA SER A 703 -24.20 -14.27 -29.05
C SER A 703 -23.78 -15.53 -29.82
N LYS A 704 -24.66 -16.13 -30.64
CA LYS A 704 -24.38 -17.36 -31.40
C LYS A 704 -23.02 -17.37 -32.12
N PRO A 705 -22.61 -16.33 -32.89
CA PRO A 705 -21.32 -16.34 -33.59
C PRO A 705 -20.12 -16.30 -32.64
N THR A 706 -20.30 -15.76 -31.43
CA THR A 706 -19.29 -15.77 -30.36
C THR A 706 -19.19 -17.15 -29.73
N VAL A 707 -20.33 -17.80 -29.44
CA VAL A 707 -20.35 -19.17 -28.89
C VAL A 707 -19.79 -20.19 -29.88
N GLU A 708 -20.07 -20.05 -31.18
CA GLU A 708 -19.47 -20.90 -32.22
C GLU A 708 -17.93 -20.77 -32.24
N LYS A 709 -17.38 -19.56 -32.14
CA LYS A 709 -15.93 -19.33 -32.02
C LYS A 709 -15.35 -19.82 -30.69
N MET A 710 -16.07 -19.70 -29.58
CA MET A 710 -15.62 -20.29 -28.30
C MET A 710 -15.43 -21.80 -28.45
N LEU A 711 -16.37 -22.50 -29.09
CA LEU A 711 -16.29 -23.95 -29.30
C LEU A 711 -15.12 -24.37 -30.22
N GLU A 712 -14.70 -23.51 -31.16
CA GLU A 712 -13.47 -23.72 -31.95
C GLU A 712 -12.19 -23.69 -31.10
N THR A 713 -12.20 -23.05 -29.91
CA THR A 713 -11.02 -22.98 -29.02
C THR A 713 -10.88 -24.16 -28.06
N LYS A 714 -11.85 -25.09 -28.01
CA LYS A 714 -11.84 -26.17 -27.02
C LYS A 714 -10.72 -27.18 -27.29
N SER A 715 -10.10 -27.71 -26.23
CA SER A 715 -9.18 -28.84 -26.37
C SER A 715 -9.87 -30.12 -26.90
N ASP A 716 -9.12 -30.99 -27.60
CA ASP A 716 -9.65 -32.20 -28.24
C ASP A 716 -10.47 -33.09 -27.29
N SER A 717 -10.00 -33.24 -26.04
CA SER A 717 -10.64 -34.03 -24.99
C SER A 717 -11.85 -33.39 -24.32
N ALA A 718 -12.15 -32.11 -24.59
CA ALA A 718 -13.19 -31.38 -23.86
C ALA A 718 -14.60 -31.70 -24.41
N ASN A 719 -15.47 -32.23 -23.54
CA ASN A 719 -16.87 -32.56 -23.84
C ASN A 719 -17.77 -31.31 -23.74
N VAL A 720 -17.48 -30.31 -24.58
CA VAL A 720 -18.23 -29.04 -24.66
C VAL A 720 -19.07 -29.03 -25.94
N PHE A 721 -20.34 -28.66 -25.80
CA PHE A 721 -21.34 -28.74 -26.89
C PHE A 721 -22.09 -27.41 -27.06
N LEU A 722 -22.44 -27.11 -28.31
CA LEU A 722 -23.42 -26.08 -28.63
C LEU A 722 -24.80 -26.49 -28.07
N GLY A 723 -25.44 -25.58 -27.36
CA GLY A 723 -26.71 -25.78 -26.68
C GLY A 723 -27.93 -25.32 -27.48
N ASN A 724 -28.97 -24.91 -26.75
CA ASN A 724 -30.22 -24.42 -27.30
C ASN A 724 -30.19 -22.90 -27.54
N LEU A 725 -31.05 -22.44 -28.46
CA LEU A 725 -31.40 -21.03 -28.59
C LEU A 725 -32.25 -20.60 -27.38
N ILE A 726 -31.81 -19.57 -26.67
CA ILE A 726 -32.51 -18.97 -25.52
C ILE A 726 -33.03 -17.55 -25.84
N LYS A 727 -34.01 -17.08 -25.06
CA LYS A 727 -34.45 -15.68 -25.06
C LYS A 727 -33.36 -14.80 -24.42
N SER A 728 -33.26 -13.54 -24.82
CA SER A 728 -32.40 -12.56 -24.11
C SER A 728 -32.91 -12.28 -22.69
N SER A 729 -31.99 -12.03 -21.76
CA SER A 729 -32.26 -11.69 -20.35
C SER A 729 -33.22 -10.52 -20.17
N GLU A 730 -33.20 -9.54 -21.08
CA GLU A 730 -34.14 -8.40 -21.13
C GLU A 730 -35.63 -8.83 -21.12
N ASN A 731 -35.95 -10.03 -21.64
CA ASN A 731 -37.32 -10.55 -21.68
C ASN A 731 -37.72 -11.37 -20.44
N GLN A 732 -36.83 -11.58 -19.46
CA GLN A 732 -37.14 -12.32 -18.22
C GLN A 732 -37.46 -11.40 -17.03
N GLN A 733 -36.95 -10.16 -17.01
CA GLN A 733 -37.22 -9.20 -15.92
C GLN A 733 -38.70 -8.75 -15.84
N THR A 734 -39.41 -8.75 -16.96
CA THR A 734 -40.85 -8.43 -17.04
C THR A 734 -41.75 -9.51 -16.43
N GLU A 735 -41.32 -10.77 -16.38
CA GLU A 735 -42.09 -11.85 -15.74
C GLU A 735 -41.84 -11.88 -14.21
N LYS A 736 -40.58 -11.76 -13.75
CA LYS A 736 -40.24 -11.74 -12.30
C LYS A 736 -40.89 -10.57 -11.53
N THR A 737 -41.07 -9.40 -12.16
CA THR A 737 -41.78 -8.26 -11.53
C THR A 737 -43.30 -8.47 -11.40
N THR A 738 -43.87 -9.45 -12.09
CA THR A 738 -45.31 -9.73 -12.08
C THR A 738 -45.71 -10.76 -11.01
N GLU A 739 -44.80 -11.67 -10.61
CA GLU A 739 -45.09 -12.66 -9.56
C GLU A 739 -44.95 -12.10 -8.13
N ASN A 740 -43.96 -11.24 -7.86
CA ASN A 740 -43.81 -10.62 -6.53
C ASN A 740 -44.95 -9.67 -6.13
N ASN A 741 -45.78 -9.24 -7.09
CA ASN A 741 -46.99 -8.44 -6.84
C ASN A 741 -48.27 -9.28 -6.60
N LYS A 742 -48.17 -10.61 -6.52
CA LYS A 742 -49.33 -11.51 -6.28
C LYS A 742 -49.37 -12.15 -4.88
N VAL A 743 -48.47 -11.78 -3.98
CA VAL A 743 -48.44 -12.29 -2.59
C VAL A 743 -48.55 -11.15 -1.56
N VAL A 744 -49.29 -10.08 -1.89
CA VAL A 744 -49.86 -9.12 -0.93
C VAL A 744 -51.22 -8.60 -1.45
N GLU A 745 -52.28 -9.39 -1.29
CA GLU A 745 -53.68 -8.94 -1.21
C GLU A 745 -54.44 -9.83 -0.21
#